data_AF-G8JML8-F1
#
_entry.id   AF-G8JML8-F1
#
_cell.length_a   1.000
_cell.length_b   1.000
_cell.length_c   1.000
_cell.angle_alpha   90.00
_cell.angle_beta   90.00
_cell.angle_gamma   90.00
#
_symmetry.space_group_name_H-M   'P 1'
#
loop_
_entity.id
_entity.type
_entity.pdbx_description
1 polymer ?
#
loop_
_entity_poly.entity_id
_entity_poly.type
_entity_poly.pdbx_seq_one_letter_code
_entity_poly.pdbx_strand_id
1 'polypeptide(L)'
;MRRVGELRDAVYIHKLSLNALVGPDRWNRVTPQKLLMSMKMVTDFRESSATDDLKYSLDYAKISSDITEFVTTRDHLSLRELGKSVVDYSISKYEGIEALELEVNCPTSHIRCGSVDVIVSSNPHVDDIIVISDLKLLTLVGIFNFERLTKQFVNFNISFSLLKGYKMLSIKSIIDNVISSVENAEFKTVEALVEEVARVVTSDDYFQANKSVEVKIKVLKLNALMETQGVGVSCIRSLNDLCGKGAQVNKVKFNFGGNLPIMQEQRIGETECYTAMLAVGSNSGDRFKNIVECINLLKDDIKVDVIQVSSLFETKPMYFEDQKRFFNGVIEIRTQHDPLELLKLCKRIEYEDMKRVKLIENGPRCIDLDIVMMKKSDGQHVLWNSDELVIPHSRMLERTFVLEPLCELVAFSEVHPITGEFLHDRLKELYETGNNEQLLQKLVPLPQANFKSITDCRFLTFETAYERDAITGTLIRQTTSNTQIMGILNVTPDSFSDGSSDYRNVKYHVDKVKKMVEEALTFQKFVIIDVGGCSTRPGALQIDLQEELTRVIPVIRNIRECSELPQDRIVLSVDTYRSEVAKAAIEAGVDMVNDISGGRLDANMFKVIAANPNIAYVLSHIRGDISNMMNMVEYGDEVSSIAVEEFICGRRDSLVGTELVRNVAREIAESFLKAMTAGVKRWQIILDPGIGFGKTGKQNVEIIKHIPVLKNYSCVKDNRFVSFSNLPVLLGPSRKKFIGTIIQESDAEKRDVVIGAVAASCVGYGVDIFRVHDVSNSSRIIKLADALYRS
;
A
#
# COMPACT_ATOMS: atom_id res chain seq x y z
N MET A 1 -18.08 -20.21 59.17
CA MET A 1 -17.27 -19.95 57.96
C MET A 1 -18.20 -19.54 56.82
N ARG A 2 -18.47 -18.23 56.69
CA ARG A 2 -19.13 -17.67 55.49
C ARG A 2 -18.05 -17.46 54.43
N ARG A 3 -18.31 -17.90 53.20
CA ARG A 3 -17.39 -17.73 52.06
C ARG A 3 -17.32 -16.23 51.72
N VAL A 4 -16.09 -15.73 51.56
CA VAL A 4 -15.70 -14.34 51.21
C VAL A 4 -16.09 -13.98 49.75
N GLY A 5 -17.20 -14.51 49.25
CA GLY A 5 -17.52 -14.54 47.81
C GLY A 5 -18.70 -13.67 47.36
N GLU A 6 -19.54 -13.14 48.26
CA GLU A 6 -20.74 -12.39 47.86
C GLU A 6 -21.11 -11.25 48.83
N LEU A 7 -20.21 -10.30 49.01
CA LEU A 7 -20.56 -8.97 49.53
C LEU A 7 -20.13 -7.92 48.50
N ARG A 8 -21.10 -7.11 48.04
CA ARG A 8 -20.94 -6.11 46.96
C ARG A 8 -20.82 -4.68 47.47
N ASP A 9 -20.97 -4.50 48.78
CA ASP A 9 -21.12 -3.22 49.42
C ASP A 9 -19.75 -2.70 49.88
N ALA A 10 -19.47 -1.42 49.60
CA ALA A 10 -18.18 -0.80 49.92
C ALA A 10 -18.33 0.67 50.27
N VAL A 11 -17.59 1.11 51.27
CA VAL A 11 -17.44 2.50 51.69
C VAL A 11 -16.06 3.00 51.25
N TYR A 12 -16.01 4.21 50.69
CA TYR A 12 -14.79 4.78 50.12
C TYR A 12 -14.40 6.08 50.80
N ILE A 13 -13.11 6.22 51.09
CA ILE A 13 -12.48 7.51 51.42
C ILE A 13 -11.57 7.85 50.25
N HIS A 14 -11.70 9.04 49.67
CA HIS A 14 -10.91 9.45 48.51
C HIS A 14 -9.94 10.58 48.87
N LYS A 15 -8.64 10.35 48.65
CA LYS A 15 -7.56 11.35 48.80
C LYS A 15 -7.57 12.09 50.15
N LEU A 16 -7.68 11.35 51.25
CA LEU A 16 -7.43 11.87 52.59
C LEU A 16 -6.01 12.42 52.67
N SER A 17 -5.89 13.73 52.87
CA SER A 17 -4.61 14.43 52.91
C SER A 17 -4.04 14.41 54.32
N LEU A 18 -2.82 13.89 54.48
CA LEU A 18 -2.12 13.83 55.76
C LEU A 18 -0.61 14.01 55.57
N ASN A 19 0.11 14.29 56.65
CA ASN A 19 1.57 14.40 56.63
C ASN A 19 2.18 13.26 57.45
N ALA A 20 3.16 12.57 56.89
CA ALA A 20 3.83 11.47 57.57
C ALA A 20 5.33 11.44 57.22
N LEU A 21 6.15 10.95 58.15
CA LEU A 21 7.57 10.71 57.88
C LEU A 21 7.70 9.33 57.22
N VAL A 22 7.97 9.34 55.91
CA VAL A 22 8.04 8.12 55.08
C VAL A 22 9.29 8.14 54.23
N GLY A 23 10.41 7.71 54.82
CA GLY A 23 11.70 7.72 54.15
C GLY A 23 12.14 9.12 53.66
N PRO A 24 13.17 9.18 52.78
CA PRO A 24 13.69 10.44 52.24
C PRO A 24 12.72 11.07 51.22
N ASP A 25 12.62 12.40 51.25
CA ASP A 25 11.91 13.19 50.25
C ASP A 25 12.71 13.33 48.93
N ARG A 26 12.14 14.04 47.95
CA ARG A 26 12.79 14.39 46.67
C ARG A 26 14.17 15.07 46.78
N TRP A 27 14.53 15.63 47.93
CA TRP A 27 15.84 16.24 48.22
C TRP A 27 16.72 15.38 49.13
N ASN A 28 16.34 14.12 49.34
CA ASN A 28 16.98 13.18 50.24
C ASN A 28 16.98 13.60 51.72
N ARG A 29 15.99 14.41 52.12
CA ARG A 29 15.79 14.88 53.49
C ARG A 29 14.72 14.03 54.17
N VAL A 30 14.91 13.74 55.45
CA VAL A 30 13.93 13.03 56.26
C VAL A 30 13.02 14.06 56.92
N THR A 31 12.01 14.51 56.18
CA THR A 31 11.01 15.48 56.65
C THR A 31 9.60 14.93 56.40
N PRO A 32 8.59 15.33 57.19
CA PRO A 32 7.21 14.94 56.93
C PRO A 32 6.78 15.28 55.50
N GLN A 33 6.27 14.28 54.79
CA GLN A 33 5.83 14.39 53.40
C GLN A 33 4.30 14.40 53.35
N LYS A 34 3.73 15.18 52.43
CA LYS A 34 2.29 15.21 52.18
C LYS A 34 1.89 13.96 51.41
N LEU A 35 0.95 13.20 51.96
CA LEU A 35 0.40 11.98 51.39
C LEU A 35 -1.07 12.15 51.09
N LEU A 36 -1.55 11.44 50.07
CA LEU A 36 -2.96 11.30 49.76
C LEU A 36 -3.33 9.82 49.88
N MET A 37 -4.25 9.49 50.78
CA MET A 37 -4.70 8.12 50.98
C MET A 37 -6.11 7.92 50.43
N SER A 38 -6.29 6.90 49.60
CA SER A 38 -7.62 6.44 49.18
C SER A 38 -7.88 5.05 49.75
N MET A 39 -9.05 4.84 50.32
CA MET A 39 -9.43 3.60 50.98
C MET A 39 -10.73 3.07 50.39
N LYS A 40 -10.75 1.77 50.09
CA LYS A 40 -11.95 1.01 49.74
C LYS A 40 -12.17 -0.05 50.81
N MET A 41 -13.18 0.14 51.64
CA MET A 41 -13.56 -0.74 52.74
C MET A 41 -14.78 -1.56 52.33
N VAL A 42 -14.63 -2.87 52.20
CA VAL A 42 -15.73 -3.81 51.97
C VAL A 42 -16.45 -4.04 53.30
N THR A 43 -17.76 -3.86 53.30
CA THR A 43 -18.62 -3.94 54.50
C THR A 43 -20.01 -4.44 54.08
N ASP A 44 -20.81 -4.91 55.03
CA ASP A 44 -22.23 -5.23 54.81
C ASP A 44 -23.10 -4.14 55.46
N PHE A 45 -23.68 -3.25 54.66
CA PHE A 45 -24.51 -2.16 55.17
C PHE A 45 -26.02 -2.42 55.02
N ARG A 46 -26.45 -3.65 54.71
CA ARG A 46 -27.87 -4.00 54.48
C ARG A 46 -28.76 -3.64 55.65
N GLU A 47 -28.31 -3.94 56.87
CA GLU A 47 -29.05 -3.62 58.10
C GLU A 47 -29.16 -2.10 58.30
N SER A 48 -28.08 -1.34 58.07
CA SER A 48 -28.14 0.13 58.14
C SER A 48 -29.07 0.73 57.09
N SER A 49 -29.12 0.15 55.88
CA SER A 49 -30.01 0.61 54.80
C SER A 49 -31.48 0.29 55.08
N ALA A 50 -31.77 -0.81 55.77
CA ALA A 50 -33.12 -1.23 56.12
C ALA A 50 -33.68 -0.49 57.36
N THR A 51 -32.80 -0.11 58.30
CA THR A 51 -33.20 0.47 59.59
C THR A 51 -32.91 1.96 59.74
N ASP A 52 -32.14 2.54 58.81
CA ASP A 52 -31.60 3.91 58.89
C ASP A 52 -30.86 4.20 60.22
N ASP A 53 -30.26 3.16 60.81
CA ASP A 53 -29.51 3.23 62.07
C ASP A 53 -28.00 3.27 61.79
N LEU A 54 -27.37 4.38 62.21
CA LEU A 54 -25.93 4.63 62.10
C LEU A 54 -25.08 3.58 62.82
N LYS A 55 -25.64 2.83 63.78
CA LYS A 55 -24.94 1.77 64.51
C LYS A 55 -24.40 0.66 63.60
N TYR A 56 -25.06 0.40 62.48
CA TYR A 56 -24.68 -0.63 61.51
C TYR A 56 -23.90 -0.07 60.30
N SER A 57 -23.56 1.22 60.32
CA SER A 57 -22.80 1.89 59.26
C SER A 57 -21.37 2.17 59.70
N LEU A 58 -20.45 2.21 58.74
CA LEU A 58 -19.07 2.62 58.99
C LEU A 58 -18.99 4.16 59.08
N ASP A 59 -18.61 4.67 60.24
CA ASP A 59 -18.33 6.10 60.44
C ASP A 59 -17.00 6.49 59.77
N TYR A 60 -17.07 6.84 58.50
CA TYR A 60 -15.93 7.27 57.70
C TYR A 60 -15.27 8.56 58.23
N ALA A 61 -15.99 9.41 58.98
CA ALA A 61 -15.42 10.61 59.58
C ALA A 61 -14.54 10.24 60.77
N LYS A 62 -15.00 9.33 61.63
CA LYS A 62 -14.20 8.81 62.75
C LYS A 62 -13.01 8.00 62.25
N ILE A 63 -13.20 7.14 61.24
CA ILE A 63 -12.12 6.38 60.59
C ILE A 63 -11.05 7.33 60.03
N SER A 64 -11.44 8.39 59.32
CA SER A 64 -10.49 9.37 58.76
C SER A 64 -9.69 10.10 59.85
N SER A 65 -10.35 10.49 60.94
CA SER A 65 -9.69 11.15 62.09
C SER A 65 -8.69 10.21 62.77
N ASP A 66 -9.10 8.97 63.04
CA ASP A 66 -8.28 8.00 63.77
C ASP A 66 -7.06 7.55 62.94
N ILE A 67 -7.21 7.43 61.61
CA ILE A 67 -6.08 7.17 60.70
C ILE A 67 -5.13 8.36 60.63
N THR A 68 -5.66 9.58 60.58
CA THR A 68 -4.81 10.78 60.58
C THR A 68 -3.97 10.84 61.85
N GLU A 69 -4.55 10.55 63.02
CA GLU A 69 -3.82 10.46 64.29
C GLU A 69 -2.81 9.31 64.30
N PHE A 70 -3.20 8.13 63.84
CA PHE A 70 -2.32 6.95 63.78
C PHE A 70 -1.06 7.18 62.94
N VAL A 71 -1.23 7.83 61.78
CA VAL A 71 -0.13 8.06 60.83
C VAL A 71 0.76 9.23 61.26
N THR A 72 0.20 10.28 61.87
CA THR A 72 0.99 11.46 62.30
C THR A 72 1.83 11.22 63.56
N THR A 73 1.48 10.20 64.36
CA THR A 73 2.15 9.89 65.63
C THR A 73 3.26 8.84 65.51
N ARG A 74 3.49 8.27 64.32
CA ARG A 74 4.45 7.19 64.09
C ARG A 74 5.37 7.49 62.91
N ASP A 75 6.61 7.05 63.03
CA ASP A 75 7.56 7.04 61.93
C ASP A 75 7.42 5.73 61.14
N HIS A 76 7.46 5.84 59.81
CA HIS A 76 7.39 4.69 58.91
C HIS A 76 8.61 4.66 58.00
N LEU A 77 9.25 3.50 57.81
CA LEU A 77 10.50 3.43 57.04
C LEU A 77 10.24 3.51 55.52
N SER A 78 9.06 3.08 55.07
CA SER A 78 8.68 3.07 53.65
C SER A 78 7.17 3.23 53.43
N LEU A 79 6.78 3.65 52.21
CA LEU A 79 5.36 3.79 51.82
C LEU A 79 4.57 2.49 51.97
N ARG A 80 5.22 1.35 51.69
CA ARG A 80 4.60 0.03 51.84
C ARG A 80 4.35 -0.32 53.30
N GLU A 81 5.32 -0.04 54.18
CA GLU A 81 5.19 -0.33 55.61
C GLU A 81 4.10 0.55 56.24
N LEU A 82 4.04 1.82 55.85
CA LEU A 82 2.93 2.71 56.21
C LEU A 82 1.59 2.11 55.75
N GLY A 83 1.47 1.75 54.47
CA GLY A 83 0.24 1.19 53.93
C GLY A 83 -0.21 -0.08 54.67
N LYS A 84 0.71 -1.01 54.93
CA LYS A 84 0.43 -2.22 55.72
C LYS A 84 -0.01 -1.90 57.14
N SER A 85 0.70 -1.00 57.82
CA SER A 85 0.39 -0.59 59.19
C SER A 85 -1.01 0.02 59.30
N VAL A 86 -1.41 0.83 58.32
CA VAL A 86 -2.75 1.42 58.25
C VAL A 86 -3.80 0.35 57.97
N VAL A 87 -3.57 -0.56 57.03
CA VAL A 87 -4.50 -1.66 56.73
C VAL A 87 -4.73 -2.54 57.97
N ASP A 88 -3.66 -2.94 58.65
CA ASP A 88 -3.71 -3.78 59.85
C ASP A 88 -4.41 -3.04 61.01
N TYR A 89 -4.15 -1.74 61.18
CA TYR A 89 -4.81 -0.90 62.17
C TYR A 89 -6.32 -0.77 61.89
N SER A 90 -6.71 -0.49 60.66
CA SER A 90 -8.12 -0.32 60.29
C SER A 90 -8.92 -1.60 60.49
N ILE A 91 -8.38 -2.76 60.11
CA ILE A 91 -9.07 -4.05 60.25
C ILE A 91 -9.14 -4.48 61.72
N SER A 92 -8.08 -4.24 62.51
CA SER A 92 -8.08 -4.61 63.94
C SER A 92 -8.98 -3.71 64.79
N LYS A 93 -9.19 -2.45 64.40
CA LYS A 93 -9.97 -1.47 65.17
C LYS A 93 -11.46 -1.47 64.81
N TYR A 94 -11.81 -1.73 63.55
CA TYR A 94 -13.19 -1.65 63.07
C TYR A 94 -13.68 -3.02 62.57
N GLU A 95 -14.45 -3.72 63.41
CA GLU A 95 -14.99 -5.06 63.10
C GLU A 95 -15.90 -5.09 61.85
N GLY A 96 -16.45 -3.95 61.43
CA GLY A 96 -17.29 -3.84 60.23
C GLY A 96 -16.50 -3.84 58.89
N ILE A 97 -15.17 -3.80 58.92
CA ILE A 97 -14.35 -3.84 57.70
C ILE A 97 -13.95 -5.29 57.42
N GLU A 98 -14.54 -5.90 56.40
CA GLU A 98 -14.24 -7.29 56.01
C GLU A 98 -13.02 -7.42 55.09
N ALA A 99 -12.82 -6.43 54.22
CA ALA A 99 -11.63 -6.31 53.39
C ALA A 99 -11.32 -4.83 53.11
N LEU A 100 -10.05 -4.52 52.91
CA LEU A 100 -9.57 -3.16 52.69
C LEU A 100 -8.52 -3.13 51.58
N GLU A 101 -8.71 -2.23 50.62
CA GLU A 101 -7.69 -1.82 49.68
C GLU A 101 -7.32 -0.36 49.96
N LEU A 102 -6.03 -0.11 50.21
CA LEU A 102 -5.49 1.21 50.54
C LEU A 102 -4.48 1.61 49.47
N GLU A 103 -4.72 2.73 48.83
CA GLU A 103 -3.77 3.43 47.97
C GLU A 103 -3.10 4.54 48.76
N VAL A 104 -1.77 4.51 48.88
CA VAL A 104 -0.95 5.57 49.47
C VAL A 104 -0.20 6.28 48.35
N ASN A 105 -0.66 7.47 47.97
CA ASN A 105 -0.05 8.31 46.94
C ASN A 105 0.92 9.33 47.58
N CYS A 106 2.16 9.36 47.10
CA CYS A 106 3.21 10.27 47.58
C CYS A 106 3.76 11.16 46.44
N PRO A 107 3.28 12.40 46.29
CA PRO A 107 3.75 13.32 45.25
C PRO A 107 5.18 13.83 45.44
N THR A 108 5.74 13.72 46.65
CA THR A 108 7.06 14.28 46.99
C THR A 108 8.19 13.26 47.03
N SER A 109 7.93 12.01 46.65
CA SER A 109 8.90 10.91 46.70
C SER A 109 10.11 11.11 45.78
N HIS A 110 9.92 11.68 44.59
CA HIS A 110 11.00 11.85 43.61
C HIS A 110 10.80 13.12 42.77
N ILE A 111 11.88 13.83 42.44
CA ILE A 111 11.80 15.11 41.70
C ILE A 111 11.35 14.96 40.24
N ARG A 112 11.58 13.79 39.64
CA ARG A 112 11.25 13.49 38.23
C ARG A 112 9.86 12.87 38.03
N CYS A 113 9.13 12.55 39.09
CA CYS A 113 7.83 11.87 38.99
C CYS A 113 6.71 12.77 39.51
N GLY A 114 5.48 12.58 39.02
CA GLY A 114 4.29 13.21 39.60
C GLY A 114 3.92 12.60 40.95
N SER A 115 3.99 11.28 41.08
CA SER A 115 3.85 10.57 42.35
C SER A 115 4.45 9.16 42.31
N VAL A 116 4.71 8.61 43.51
CA VAL A 116 4.95 7.19 43.73
C VAL A 116 3.84 6.69 44.64
N ASP A 117 3.13 5.66 44.17
CA ASP A 117 1.93 5.16 44.81
C ASP A 117 2.14 3.68 45.16
N VAL A 118 1.60 3.28 46.32
CA VAL A 118 1.57 1.89 46.76
C VAL A 118 0.14 1.50 47.08
N ILE A 119 -0.37 0.47 46.40
CA ILE A 119 -1.69 -0.11 46.66
C ILE A 119 -1.49 -1.37 47.49
N VAL A 120 -2.03 -1.39 48.70
CA VAL A 120 -1.94 -2.49 49.65
C VAL A 120 -3.32 -3.08 49.85
N SER A 121 -3.46 -4.38 49.61
CA SER A 121 -4.68 -5.13 49.89
C SER A 121 -4.55 -5.92 51.19
N SER A 122 -5.63 -5.96 51.96
CA SER A 122 -5.78 -6.85 53.12
C SER A 122 -5.94 -8.32 52.74
N ASN A 123 -6.28 -8.62 51.49
CA ASN A 123 -6.39 -10.00 51.03
C ASN A 123 -4.99 -10.61 50.90
N PRO A 124 -4.68 -11.71 51.62
CA PRO A 124 -3.36 -12.33 51.57
C PRO A 124 -3.00 -12.94 50.20
N HIS A 125 -3.99 -13.16 49.33
CA HIS A 125 -3.81 -13.70 47.98
C HIS A 125 -3.63 -12.63 46.90
N VAL A 126 -3.71 -11.34 47.26
CA VAL A 126 -3.53 -10.22 46.33
C VAL A 126 -2.22 -9.52 46.65
N ASP A 127 -1.30 -9.49 45.69
CA ASP A 127 -0.01 -8.81 45.84
C ASP A 127 -0.18 -7.29 45.95
N ASP A 128 0.80 -6.63 46.57
CA ASP A 128 0.82 -5.17 46.63
C ASP A 128 1.20 -4.61 45.25
N ILE A 129 0.69 -3.46 44.83
CA ILE A 129 1.02 -2.86 43.53
C ILE A 129 1.82 -1.58 43.74
N ILE A 130 2.91 -1.41 43.01
CA ILE A 130 3.65 -0.15 42.93
C ILE A 130 3.25 0.55 41.63
N VAL A 131 2.99 1.85 41.71
CA VAL A 131 2.74 2.72 40.56
C VAL A 131 3.65 3.94 40.63
N ILE A 132 4.44 4.17 39.58
CA ILE A 132 5.24 5.37 39.37
C ILE A 132 4.53 6.17 38.29
N SER A 133 4.01 7.34 38.66
CA SER A 133 3.16 8.16 37.81
C SER A 133 3.90 9.41 37.31
N ASP A 134 3.74 9.74 36.03
CA ASP A 134 4.26 10.95 35.37
C ASP A 134 5.78 11.12 35.53
N LEU A 135 6.55 10.04 35.32
CA LEU A 135 8.03 10.09 35.28
C LEU A 135 8.48 10.82 34.02
N LYS A 136 9.01 12.04 34.17
CA LYS A 136 9.44 12.92 33.07
C LYS A 136 10.90 12.73 32.77
N LEU A 137 11.19 12.22 31.57
CA LEU A 137 12.55 11.97 31.08
C LEU A 137 12.84 12.82 29.84
N LEU A 138 14.12 13.17 29.68
CA LEU A 138 14.59 13.99 28.56
C LEU A 138 15.49 13.14 27.64
N THR A 139 14.97 12.72 26.49
CA THR A 139 15.66 11.78 25.58
C THR A 139 15.56 12.20 24.11
N LEU A 140 16.40 11.60 23.26
CA LEU A 140 16.36 11.76 21.81
C LEU A 140 15.48 10.65 21.22
N VAL A 141 14.25 11.01 20.84
CA VAL A 141 13.28 10.05 20.29
C VAL A 141 12.48 10.65 19.14
N GLY A 142 12.43 9.92 18.03
CA GLY A 142 11.67 10.33 16.86
C GLY A 142 12.01 9.47 15.66
N ILE A 143 11.14 9.47 14.65
CA ILE A 143 11.35 8.71 13.40
C ILE A 143 12.28 9.51 12.48
N PHE A 144 12.09 10.82 12.45
CA PHE A 144 12.88 11.75 11.64
C PHE A 144 14.21 12.10 12.31
N ASN A 145 15.25 12.34 11.52
CA ASN A 145 16.56 12.77 12.02
C ASN A 145 16.48 14.08 12.82
N PHE A 146 15.65 15.05 12.40
CA PHE A 146 15.55 16.34 13.09
C PHE A 146 14.94 16.23 14.50
N GLU A 147 14.02 15.30 14.72
CA GLU A 147 13.44 15.04 16.05
C GLU A 147 14.50 14.53 17.03
N ARG A 148 15.59 13.93 16.52
CA ARG A 148 16.73 13.43 17.29
C ARG A 148 17.90 14.42 17.34
N LEU A 149 17.71 15.68 16.93
CA LEU A 149 18.70 16.75 17.13
C LEU A 149 18.57 17.42 18.50
N THR A 150 17.38 17.39 19.09
CA THR A 150 17.09 18.05 20.38
C THR A 150 16.36 17.08 21.30
N LYS A 151 16.77 17.02 22.57
CA LYS A 151 16.10 16.17 23.54
C LYS A 151 14.68 16.67 23.81
N GLN A 152 13.74 15.74 23.94
CA GLN A 152 12.32 16.01 24.14
C GLN A 152 11.84 15.40 25.45
N PHE A 153 10.84 16.02 26.07
CA PHE A 153 10.20 15.48 27.26
C PHE A 153 9.27 14.33 26.89
N VAL A 154 9.43 13.23 27.62
CA VAL A 154 8.59 12.04 27.49
C VAL A 154 8.15 11.61 28.89
N ASN A 155 6.87 11.30 29.04
CA ASN A 155 6.30 10.94 30.34
C ASN A 155 6.04 9.43 30.40
N PHE A 156 6.44 8.80 31.49
CA PHE A 156 6.26 7.37 31.72
C PHE A 156 5.36 7.11 32.93
N ASN A 157 4.51 6.10 32.80
CA ASN A 157 3.83 5.45 33.93
C ASN A 157 4.33 4.01 33.99
N ILE A 158 4.85 3.60 35.15
CA ILE A 158 5.40 2.25 35.38
C ILE A 158 4.62 1.63 36.53
N SER A 159 4.11 0.41 36.35
CA SER A 159 3.42 -0.33 37.41
C SER A 159 3.76 -1.81 37.40
N PHE A 160 3.91 -2.40 38.58
CA PHE A 160 4.22 -3.82 38.74
C PHE A 160 3.76 -4.34 40.12
N SER A 161 3.59 -5.66 40.20
CA SER A 161 3.22 -6.35 41.45
C SER A 161 4.44 -6.61 42.32
N LEU A 162 4.29 -6.38 43.61
CA LEU A 162 5.27 -6.62 44.66
C LEU A 162 4.81 -7.78 45.56
N LEU A 163 5.42 -8.95 45.37
CA LEU A 163 5.05 -10.19 46.05
C LEU A 163 4.99 -10.04 47.58
N LYS A 164 3.98 -10.65 48.21
CA LYS A 164 3.85 -10.71 49.68
C LYS A 164 5.06 -11.47 50.27
N GLY A 165 5.94 -10.77 50.98
CA GLY A 165 7.11 -11.35 51.67
C GLY A 165 8.46 -10.72 51.32
N TYR A 166 8.56 -9.99 50.20
CA TYR A 166 9.80 -9.29 49.82
C TYR A 166 10.01 -8.05 50.70
N LYS A 167 11.16 -7.91 51.38
CA LYS A 167 11.32 -6.88 52.44
C LYS A 167 11.87 -5.53 51.98
N MET A 168 12.69 -5.47 50.93
CA MET A 168 13.41 -4.24 50.58
C MET A 168 13.48 -4.05 49.06
N LEU A 169 12.72 -3.09 48.54
CA LEU A 169 12.81 -2.62 47.15
C LEU A 169 13.04 -1.12 47.15
N SER A 170 14.13 -0.68 46.52
CA SER A 170 14.44 0.76 46.39
C SER A 170 13.79 1.32 45.13
N ILE A 171 12.56 1.83 45.26
CA ILE A 171 11.85 2.48 44.13
C ILE A 171 12.68 3.62 43.54
N LYS A 172 13.41 4.36 44.39
CA LYS A 172 14.33 5.42 43.97
C LYS A 172 15.44 4.89 43.05
N SER A 173 16.05 3.76 43.38
CA SER A 173 17.10 3.15 42.54
C SER A 173 16.57 2.74 41.17
N ILE A 174 15.35 2.21 41.10
CA ILE A 174 14.71 1.86 39.82
C ILE A 174 14.52 3.12 38.97
N ILE A 175 14.00 4.21 39.57
CA ILE A 175 13.81 5.48 38.88
C ILE A 175 15.15 6.04 38.37
N ASP A 176 16.18 6.05 39.22
CA ASP A 176 17.51 6.56 38.88
C ASP A 176 18.17 5.75 37.74
N ASN A 177 18.02 4.43 37.75
CA ASN A 177 18.52 3.55 36.68
C ASN A 177 17.79 3.80 35.35
N VAL A 178 16.46 3.98 35.38
CA VAL A 178 15.67 4.33 34.20
C VAL A 178 16.09 5.68 33.62
N ILE A 179 16.27 6.70 34.48
CA ILE A 179 16.77 8.02 34.07
C ILE A 179 18.13 7.88 33.37
N SER A 180 19.06 7.18 34.01
CA SER A 180 20.42 7.02 33.49
C SER A 180 20.46 6.29 32.14
N SER A 181 19.63 5.26 31.94
CA SER A 181 19.60 4.52 30.68
C SER A 181 18.95 5.32 29.56
N VAL A 182 17.79 5.93 29.82
CA VAL A 182 16.97 6.59 28.78
C VAL A 182 17.57 7.92 28.35
N GLU A 183 18.13 8.73 29.26
CA GLU A 183 18.66 10.05 28.92
C GLU A 183 20.03 10.00 28.23
N ASN A 184 20.72 8.85 28.26
CA ASN A 184 22.02 8.61 27.63
C ASN A 184 21.94 7.73 26.36
N ALA A 185 20.72 7.50 25.86
CA ALA A 185 20.44 6.67 24.69
C ALA A 185 19.62 7.41 23.64
N GLU A 186 19.71 6.93 22.39
CA GLU A 186 18.92 7.42 21.26
C GLU A 186 17.95 6.34 20.78
N PHE A 187 16.70 6.74 20.51
CA PHE A 187 15.64 5.83 20.09
C PHE A 187 15.01 6.29 18.77
N LYS A 188 14.89 5.37 17.81
CA LYS A 188 14.18 5.63 16.54
C LYS A 188 12.66 5.53 16.70
N THR A 189 12.18 4.65 17.58
CA THR A 189 10.75 4.42 17.78
C THR A 189 10.40 4.42 19.26
N VAL A 190 9.14 4.70 19.57
CA VAL A 190 8.62 4.77 20.93
C VAL A 190 8.50 3.36 21.54
N GLU A 191 8.29 2.34 20.71
CA GLU A 191 8.27 0.93 21.06
C GLU A 191 9.62 0.48 21.62
N ALA A 192 10.72 0.81 20.91
CA ALA A 192 12.07 0.47 21.35
C ALA A 192 12.42 1.16 22.68
N LEU A 193 11.95 2.39 22.87
CA LEU A 193 12.10 3.15 24.11
C LEU A 193 11.37 2.47 25.28
N VAL A 194 10.11 2.07 25.09
CA VAL A 194 9.32 1.36 26.11
C VAL A 194 9.94 0.02 26.48
N GLU A 195 10.43 -0.73 25.48
CA GLU A 195 11.06 -2.02 25.71
C GLU A 195 12.39 -1.89 26.47
N GLU A 196 13.18 -0.83 26.20
CA GLU A 196 14.40 -0.56 26.95
C GLU A 196 14.11 -0.20 28.41
N VAL A 197 13.07 0.59 28.68
CA VAL A 197 12.62 0.83 30.07
C VAL A 197 12.21 -0.48 30.75
N ALA A 198 11.56 -1.40 30.02
CA ALA A 198 11.21 -2.73 30.56
C ALA A 198 12.46 -3.53 30.95
N ARG A 199 13.50 -3.52 30.11
CA ARG A 199 14.78 -4.18 30.42
C ARG A 199 15.47 -3.55 31.63
N VAL A 200 15.48 -2.23 31.73
CA VAL A 200 16.14 -1.53 32.85
C VAL A 200 15.40 -1.81 34.16
N VAL A 201 14.06 -1.77 34.18
CA VAL A 201 13.29 -2.09 35.39
C VAL A 201 13.49 -3.55 35.80
N THR A 202 13.44 -4.48 34.83
CA THR A 202 13.63 -5.92 35.11
C THR A 202 15.07 -6.31 35.44
N SER A 203 16.03 -5.38 35.33
CA SER A 203 17.42 -5.61 35.76
C SER A 203 17.63 -5.55 37.27
N ASP A 204 16.67 -4.99 38.02
CA ASP A 204 16.71 -4.96 39.48
C ASP A 204 16.62 -6.37 40.08
N ASP A 205 17.32 -6.60 41.20
CA ASP A 205 17.43 -7.89 41.88
C ASP A 205 16.07 -8.54 42.17
N TYR A 206 15.03 -7.74 42.42
CA TYR A 206 13.68 -8.23 42.65
C TYR A 206 13.10 -9.00 41.44
N PHE A 207 13.25 -8.46 40.23
CA PHE A 207 12.74 -9.09 39.02
C PHE A 207 13.64 -10.25 38.57
N GLN A 208 14.95 -10.16 38.84
CA GLN A 208 15.88 -11.28 38.60
C GLN A 208 15.54 -12.49 39.47
N ALA A 209 15.14 -12.27 40.73
CA ALA A 209 14.66 -13.31 41.63
C ALA A 209 13.25 -13.82 41.26
N ASN A 210 12.42 -12.99 40.64
CA ASN A 210 11.01 -13.28 40.35
C ASN A 210 10.67 -13.08 38.86
N LYS A 211 11.20 -13.95 38.01
CA LYS A 211 11.21 -13.78 36.54
C LYS A 211 9.84 -13.68 35.86
N SER A 212 8.79 -14.20 36.51
CA SER A 212 7.41 -14.18 36.01
C SER A 212 6.63 -12.92 36.38
N VAL A 213 7.20 -12.02 37.18
CA VAL A 213 6.53 -10.76 37.53
C VAL A 213 6.52 -9.85 36.32
N GLU A 214 5.32 -9.43 35.92
CA GLU A 214 5.13 -8.52 34.80
C GLU A 214 5.30 -7.06 35.24
N VAL A 215 6.02 -6.29 34.42
CA VAL A 215 6.04 -4.82 34.50
C VAL A 215 5.23 -4.24 33.35
N LYS A 216 4.31 -3.34 33.70
CA LYS A 216 3.53 -2.56 32.75
C LYS A 216 4.13 -1.17 32.62
N ILE A 217 4.43 -0.77 31.40
CA ILE A 217 5.01 0.53 31.08
C ILE A 217 4.12 1.21 30.06
N LYS A 218 3.75 2.46 30.32
CA LYS A 218 3.05 3.33 29.39
C LYS A 218 3.89 4.59 29.19
N VAL A 219 4.14 4.94 27.94
CA VAL A 219 4.85 6.16 27.57
C VAL A 219 3.91 7.11 26.86
N LEU A 220 4.08 8.41 27.08
CA LEU A 220 3.38 9.49 26.42
C LEU A 220 4.41 10.49 25.90
N LYS A 221 4.53 10.59 24.57
CA LYS A 221 5.29 11.64 23.90
C LYS A 221 4.38 12.86 23.76
N LEU A 222 4.69 13.90 24.53
CA LEU A 222 3.96 15.17 24.49
C LEU A 222 4.27 15.87 23.15
N ASN A 223 3.26 16.50 22.54
CA ASN A 223 3.38 17.25 21.28
C ASN A 223 3.77 16.42 20.04
N ALA A 224 3.54 15.10 20.04
CA ALA A 224 3.77 14.27 18.86
C ALA A 224 2.86 14.63 17.67
N LEU A 225 1.66 15.15 17.94
CA LEU A 225 0.69 15.65 16.96
C LEU A 225 0.11 16.97 17.48
N MET A 226 -0.03 17.96 16.59
CA MET A 226 -0.45 19.33 16.94
C MET A 226 -1.86 19.41 17.57
N GLU A 227 -2.73 18.43 17.33
CA GLU A 227 -4.13 18.41 17.81
C GLU A 227 -4.35 17.48 19.02
N THR A 228 -3.29 16.92 19.61
CA THR A 228 -3.41 16.00 20.75
C THR A 228 -2.49 16.43 21.89
N GLN A 229 -2.89 16.15 23.13
CA GLN A 229 -2.01 16.38 24.30
C GLN A 229 -0.80 15.43 24.33
N GLY A 230 -0.80 14.36 23.52
CA GLY A 230 0.31 13.45 23.33
C GLY A 230 -0.12 12.10 22.74
N VAL A 231 0.82 11.40 22.11
CA VAL A 231 0.64 10.04 21.58
C VAL A 231 1.50 9.08 22.40
N GLY A 232 1.00 7.89 22.67
CA GLY A 232 1.65 6.97 23.61
C GLY A 232 1.49 5.50 23.26
N VAL A 233 2.49 4.72 23.67
CA VAL A 233 2.54 3.26 23.54
C VAL A 233 2.56 2.64 24.94
N SER A 234 2.04 1.43 25.10
CA SER A 234 2.21 0.68 26.35
C SER A 234 2.58 -0.77 26.08
N CYS A 235 3.41 -1.34 26.96
CA CYS A 235 3.72 -2.77 26.95
C CYS A 235 3.52 -3.39 28.33
N ILE A 236 3.37 -4.71 28.34
CA ILE A 236 3.48 -5.58 29.51
C ILE A 236 4.58 -6.59 29.19
N ARG A 237 5.59 -6.70 30.05
CA ARG A 237 6.74 -7.59 29.85
C ARG A 237 7.16 -8.22 31.17
N SER A 238 7.48 -9.51 31.14
CA SER A 238 8.24 -10.21 32.18
C SER A 238 9.71 -10.35 31.76
N LEU A 239 10.59 -10.79 32.67
CA LEU A 239 11.99 -11.06 32.32
C LEU A 239 12.10 -12.19 31.27
N ASN A 240 11.16 -13.14 31.28
CA ASN A 240 11.13 -14.24 30.31
C ASN A 240 10.86 -13.74 28.87
N ASP A 241 10.04 -12.70 28.71
CA ASP A 241 9.70 -12.13 27.40
C ASP A 241 10.86 -11.36 26.76
N LEU A 242 11.83 -10.93 27.57
CA LEU A 242 12.98 -10.12 27.15
C LEU A 242 14.23 -10.95 26.87
N CYS A 243 14.18 -12.27 27.10
CA CYS A 243 15.28 -13.21 26.84
C CYS A 243 15.36 -13.59 25.35
N GLY A 244 15.93 -12.72 24.51
CA GLY A 244 16.27 -13.03 23.11
C GLY A 244 15.99 -11.86 22.17
N LYS A 245 17.05 -11.32 21.56
CA LYS A 245 17.09 -10.15 20.65
C LYS A 245 16.82 -8.79 21.31
N GLY A 246 17.85 -8.20 21.90
CA GLY A 246 17.86 -6.78 22.20
C GLY A 246 18.16 -5.94 20.95
N ALA A 247 17.39 -4.88 20.70
CA ALA A 247 17.76 -3.86 19.72
C ALA A 247 19.14 -3.28 20.07
N GLN A 248 20.03 -3.08 19.08
CA GLN A 248 21.30 -2.38 19.29
C GLN A 248 21.01 -0.89 19.56
N VAL A 249 20.93 -0.51 20.84
CA VAL A 249 20.81 0.90 21.25
C VAL A 249 22.19 1.52 21.28
N ASN A 250 22.40 2.59 20.50
CA ASN A 250 23.65 3.34 20.50
C ASN A 250 23.79 4.10 21.83
N LYS A 251 24.75 3.71 22.67
CA LYS A 251 25.12 4.46 23.89
C LYS A 251 26.03 5.62 23.51
N VAL A 252 25.62 6.85 23.79
CA VAL A 252 26.41 8.04 23.44
C VAL A 252 27.29 8.44 24.63
N LYS A 253 28.62 8.49 24.44
CA LYS A 253 29.54 9.19 25.36
C LYS A 253 29.74 10.61 24.83
N PHE A 254 29.26 11.62 25.55
CA PHE A 254 29.48 13.02 25.18
C PHE A 254 30.88 13.50 25.58
N ASN A 255 31.72 13.82 24.60
CA ASN A 255 32.82 14.76 24.77
C ASN A 255 32.31 16.14 24.38
N PHE A 256 32.30 17.08 25.32
CA PHE A 256 31.96 18.48 25.04
C PHE A 256 33.10 19.16 24.26
N GLY A 257 32.96 19.17 22.94
CA GLY A 257 33.77 19.97 22.01
C GLY A 257 32.86 20.44 20.88
N GLY A 258 32.66 21.75 20.77
CA GLY A 258 31.70 22.36 19.85
C GLY A 258 32.02 22.07 18.39
N ASN A 259 31.27 21.14 17.80
CA ASN A 259 30.75 21.13 16.44
C ASN A 259 29.74 19.97 16.34
N LEU A 260 28.59 20.21 15.71
CA LEU A 260 27.51 19.23 15.54
C LEU A 260 28.04 17.95 14.85
N PRO A 261 27.89 16.75 15.43
CA PRO A 261 28.26 15.52 14.77
C PRO A 261 27.12 15.09 13.85
N ILE A 262 27.25 15.35 12.55
CA ILE A 262 26.55 14.53 11.55
C ILE A 262 27.38 13.24 11.45
N MET A 263 26.83 12.13 11.93
CA MET A 263 27.42 10.82 11.65
C MET A 263 27.35 10.59 10.13
N GLN A 264 28.48 10.74 9.45
CA GLN A 264 28.68 10.11 8.15
C GLN A 264 28.56 8.60 8.36
N GLU A 265 27.62 7.94 7.67
CA GLU A 265 27.73 6.49 7.51
C GLU A 265 29.10 6.23 6.88
N GLN A 266 29.93 5.46 7.60
CA GLN A 266 31.22 5.01 7.11
C GLN A 266 31.04 4.38 5.72
N ARG A 267 31.95 4.68 4.79
CA ARG A 267 32.02 4.03 3.47
C ARG A 267 31.73 2.54 3.62
N ILE A 268 30.60 2.12 3.06
CA ILE A 268 30.12 0.74 3.10
C ILE A 268 30.88 -0.05 2.03
N GLY A 269 31.24 -1.30 2.34
CA GLY A 269 32.14 -2.13 1.53
C GLY A 269 31.69 -2.34 0.08
N GLU A 270 32.66 -2.64 -0.78
CA GLU A 270 32.60 -2.74 -2.25
C GLU A 270 31.60 -3.76 -2.85
N THR A 271 30.63 -4.28 -2.09
CA THR A 271 29.71 -5.36 -2.49
C THR A 271 28.22 -5.13 -2.17
N GLU A 272 27.82 -3.95 -1.70
CA GLU A 272 26.40 -3.68 -1.39
C GLU A 272 25.58 -3.46 -2.68
N CYS A 273 24.35 -3.99 -2.73
CA CYS A 273 23.44 -3.85 -3.87
C CYS A 273 22.16 -3.13 -3.44
N TYR A 274 21.71 -2.20 -4.27
CA TYR A 274 20.56 -1.34 -4.01
C TYR A 274 19.45 -1.59 -5.01
N THR A 275 18.20 -1.38 -4.58
CA THR A 275 17.06 -1.16 -5.47
C THR A 275 16.75 0.34 -5.48
N ALA A 276 16.78 0.97 -6.65
CA ALA A 276 16.50 2.40 -6.81
C ALA A 276 15.28 2.62 -7.71
N MET A 277 14.49 3.63 -7.35
CA MET A 277 13.34 4.11 -8.12
C MET A 277 13.73 5.43 -8.77
N LEU A 278 13.83 5.45 -10.09
CA LEU A 278 14.20 6.63 -10.87
C LEU A 278 12.96 7.21 -11.54
N ALA A 279 12.59 8.45 -11.22
CA ALA A 279 11.60 9.18 -12.00
C ALA A 279 12.24 9.63 -13.32
N VAL A 280 11.54 9.39 -14.43
CA VAL A 280 11.98 9.78 -15.77
C VAL A 280 10.98 10.74 -16.39
N GLY A 281 11.48 11.84 -16.98
CA GLY A 281 10.65 12.89 -17.57
C GLY A 281 11.19 13.41 -18.91
N SER A 282 10.31 13.66 -19.89
CA SER A 282 10.68 14.26 -21.18
C SER A 282 9.60 15.20 -21.73
N ASN A 283 9.97 16.40 -22.20
CA ASN A 283 9.04 17.33 -22.85
C ASN A 283 9.57 17.99 -24.14
N SER A 284 10.77 17.63 -24.60
CA SER A 284 11.36 18.16 -25.83
C SER A 284 11.69 17.05 -26.83
N GLY A 285 11.64 17.37 -28.12
CA GLY A 285 11.87 16.40 -29.21
C GLY A 285 10.86 15.24 -29.23
N ASP A 286 11.34 14.07 -29.60
CA ASP A 286 10.59 12.80 -29.55
C ASP A 286 10.63 12.23 -28.12
N ARG A 287 9.63 12.59 -27.33
CA ARG A 287 9.56 12.30 -25.88
C ARG A 287 9.63 10.80 -25.56
N PHE A 288 8.96 9.97 -26.37
CA PHE A 288 8.96 8.52 -26.14
C PHE A 288 10.31 7.91 -26.50
N LYS A 289 10.89 8.30 -27.65
CA LYS A 289 12.25 7.89 -28.03
C LYS A 289 13.27 8.21 -26.96
N ASN A 290 13.21 9.41 -26.39
CA ASN A 290 14.14 9.83 -25.35
C ASN A 290 14.07 8.91 -24.12
N ILE A 291 12.87 8.50 -23.72
CA ILE A 291 12.67 7.59 -22.58
C ILE A 291 13.16 6.17 -22.91
N VAL A 292 12.88 5.66 -24.11
CA VAL A 292 13.37 4.35 -24.55
C VAL A 292 14.90 4.32 -24.62
N GLU A 293 15.52 5.36 -25.19
CA GLU A 293 16.97 5.48 -25.27
C GLU A 293 17.61 5.59 -23.89
N CYS A 294 17.01 6.36 -22.99
CA CYS A 294 17.42 6.45 -21.60
C CYS A 294 17.44 5.08 -20.90
N ILE A 295 16.44 4.23 -21.16
CA ILE A 295 16.40 2.86 -20.61
C ILE A 295 17.49 1.98 -21.21
N ASN A 296 17.81 2.15 -22.49
CA ASN A 296 18.90 1.41 -23.14
C ASN A 296 20.25 1.82 -22.54
N LEU A 297 20.51 3.11 -22.40
CA LEU A 297 21.73 3.64 -21.77
C LEU A 297 21.90 3.18 -20.32
N LEU A 298 20.81 3.05 -19.56
CA LEU A 298 20.85 2.44 -18.23
C LEU A 298 21.23 0.96 -18.27
N LYS A 299 20.74 0.20 -19.27
CA LYS A 299 21.07 -1.23 -19.44
C LYS A 299 22.50 -1.49 -19.92
N ASP A 300 23.10 -0.51 -20.60
CA ASP A 300 24.48 -0.61 -21.08
C ASP A 300 25.51 -0.51 -19.92
N ASP A 301 25.11 0.00 -18.76
CA ASP A 301 25.94 0.04 -17.56
C ASP A 301 25.92 -1.31 -16.83
N ILE A 302 27.08 -1.98 -16.75
CA ILE A 302 27.23 -3.32 -16.17
C ILE A 302 26.81 -3.42 -14.70
N LYS A 303 26.78 -2.30 -13.97
CA LYS A 303 26.36 -2.24 -12.56
C LYS A 303 24.87 -1.97 -12.41
N VAL A 304 24.09 -1.95 -13.49
CA VAL A 304 22.65 -1.65 -13.48
C VAL A 304 21.86 -2.76 -14.16
N ASP A 305 20.82 -3.23 -13.49
CA ASP A 305 19.81 -4.14 -14.05
C ASP A 305 18.44 -3.45 -13.98
N VAL A 306 17.81 -3.25 -15.14
CA VAL A 306 16.49 -2.62 -15.22
C VAL A 306 15.41 -3.67 -14.99
N ILE A 307 14.80 -3.64 -13.81
CA ILE A 307 13.85 -4.66 -13.35
C ILE A 307 12.49 -4.50 -14.00
N GLN A 308 11.96 -3.27 -13.98
CA GLN A 308 10.67 -2.94 -14.57
C GLN A 308 10.50 -1.43 -14.76
N VAL A 309 9.45 -1.05 -15.50
CA VAL A 309 9.05 0.35 -15.73
C VAL A 309 7.56 0.49 -15.47
N SER A 310 7.15 1.66 -15.00
CA SER A 310 5.74 2.01 -14.83
C SER A 310 5.02 2.15 -16.19
N SER A 311 3.71 2.42 -16.14
CA SER A 311 2.99 3.01 -17.27
C SER A 311 3.60 4.37 -17.63
N LEU A 312 3.37 4.83 -18.86
CA LEU A 312 3.75 6.15 -19.32
C LEU A 312 2.57 7.11 -19.14
N PHE A 313 2.82 8.29 -18.58
CA PHE A 313 1.79 9.30 -18.34
C PHE A 313 2.11 10.64 -18.99
N GLU A 314 1.11 11.29 -19.59
CA GLU A 314 1.21 12.66 -20.08
C GLU A 314 0.63 13.65 -19.06
N THR A 315 1.39 14.70 -18.73
CA THR A 315 0.94 15.81 -17.86
C THR A 315 1.14 17.18 -18.49
N LYS A 316 0.36 18.16 -18.02
CA LYS A 316 0.68 19.57 -18.23
C LYS A 316 1.97 19.94 -17.47
N PRO A 317 2.75 20.92 -17.97
CA PRO A 317 3.88 21.47 -17.21
C PRO A 317 3.45 21.99 -15.83
N MET A 318 4.25 21.72 -14.79
CA MET A 318 3.90 22.11 -13.40
C MET A 318 4.27 23.56 -13.04
N TYR A 319 5.28 24.15 -13.69
CA TYR A 319 5.81 25.48 -13.29
C TYR A 319 5.70 26.54 -14.40
N PHE A 320 5.71 26.12 -15.66
CA PHE A 320 5.70 27.02 -16.82
C PHE A 320 4.70 26.50 -17.86
N GLU A 321 3.52 27.11 -17.90
CA GLU A 321 2.40 26.64 -18.72
C GLU A 321 2.66 26.77 -20.24
N ASP A 322 3.58 27.64 -20.67
CA ASP A 322 3.99 27.84 -22.07
C ASP A 322 4.97 26.75 -22.58
N GLN A 323 4.86 25.50 -22.11
CA GLN A 323 5.70 24.38 -22.55
C GLN A 323 4.86 23.20 -23.08
N LYS A 324 5.48 22.36 -23.93
CA LYS A 324 4.87 21.10 -24.34
C LYS A 324 4.62 20.20 -23.12
N ARG A 325 3.58 19.35 -23.20
CA ARG A 325 3.22 18.37 -22.16
C ARG A 325 4.39 17.40 -21.89
N PHE A 326 4.55 16.99 -20.65
CA PHE A 326 5.59 16.06 -20.21
C PHE A 326 5.13 14.62 -20.32
N PHE A 327 6.02 13.74 -20.77
CA PHE A 327 5.90 12.29 -20.56
C PHE A 327 6.65 11.95 -19.28
N ASN A 328 6.01 11.23 -18.36
CA ASN A 328 6.56 10.85 -17.07
C ASN A 328 6.37 9.35 -16.81
N GLY A 329 7.30 8.77 -16.05
CA GLY A 329 7.22 7.41 -15.54
C GLY A 329 8.26 7.17 -14.45
N VAL A 330 8.31 5.95 -13.93
CA VAL A 330 9.30 5.48 -12.96
C VAL A 330 9.96 4.21 -13.49
N ILE A 331 11.28 4.14 -13.36
CA ILE A 331 12.12 2.99 -13.71
C ILE A 331 12.62 2.39 -12.39
N GLU A 332 12.31 1.12 -12.15
CA GLU A 332 12.91 0.36 -11.05
C GLU A 332 14.17 -0.31 -11.55
N ILE A 333 15.29 -0.03 -10.89
CA ILE A 333 16.58 -0.64 -11.18
C ILE A 333 17.14 -1.34 -9.94
N ARG A 334 17.92 -2.39 -10.19
CA ARG A 334 18.87 -2.92 -9.22
C ARG A 334 20.26 -2.41 -9.61
N THR A 335 21.03 -1.91 -8.65
CA THR A 335 22.35 -1.35 -8.95
C THR A 335 23.39 -1.63 -7.87
N GLN A 336 24.66 -1.65 -8.28
CA GLN A 336 25.83 -1.69 -7.41
C GLN A 336 26.49 -0.31 -7.24
N HIS A 337 25.93 0.73 -7.86
CA HIS A 337 26.38 2.11 -7.66
C HIS A 337 25.87 2.62 -6.31
N ASP A 338 26.74 3.28 -5.54
CA ASP A 338 26.33 4.04 -4.35
C ASP A 338 25.46 5.26 -4.74
N PRO A 339 24.79 5.96 -3.80
CA PRO A 339 23.91 7.09 -4.12
C PRO A 339 24.54 8.16 -5.02
N LEU A 340 25.81 8.52 -4.79
CA LEU A 340 26.52 9.55 -5.54
C LEU A 340 27.02 9.03 -6.88
N GLU A 341 27.46 7.77 -6.95
CA GLU A 341 27.80 7.10 -8.21
C GLU A 341 26.57 7.01 -9.12
N LEU A 342 25.41 6.65 -8.57
CA LEU A 342 24.16 6.60 -9.32
C LEU A 342 23.73 7.99 -9.80
N LEU A 343 23.87 9.03 -8.98
CA LEU A 343 23.61 10.41 -9.41
C LEU A 343 24.54 10.83 -10.56
N LYS A 344 25.82 10.46 -10.50
CA LYS A 344 26.78 10.73 -11.60
C LYS A 344 26.38 10.00 -12.87
N LEU A 345 25.93 8.74 -12.77
CA LEU A 345 25.39 7.99 -13.89
C LEU A 345 24.18 8.70 -14.52
N CYS A 346 23.19 9.10 -13.71
CA CYS A 346 22.03 9.84 -14.20
C CYS A 346 22.43 11.13 -14.92
N LYS A 347 23.34 11.93 -14.33
CA LYS A 347 23.86 13.15 -14.96
C LYS A 347 24.63 12.86 -16.25
N ARG A 348 25.44 11.81 -16.31
CA ARG A 348 26.16 11.40 -17.54
C ARG A 348 25.18 11.13 -18.67
N ILE A 349 24.15 10.32 -18.40
CA ILE A 349 23.09 9.99 -19.37
C ILE A 349 22.40 11.27 -19.87
N GLU A 350 22.05 12.19 -18.96
CA GLU A 350 21.39 13.45 -19.34
C GLU A 350 22.28 14.36 -20.20
N TYR A 351 23.49 14.68 -19.72
CA TYR A 351 24.30 15.76 -20.29
C TYR A 351 25.27 15.29 -21.38
N GLU A 352 25.84 14.09 -21.25
CA GLU A 352 26.86 13.58 -22.18
C GLU A 352 26.21 12.78 -23.30
N ASP A 353 25.39 11.78 -22.95
CA ASP A 353 24.82 10.84 -23.92
C ASP A 353 23.62 11.46 -24.67
N MET A 354 22.68 12.03 -23.91
CA MET A 354 21.44 12.63 -24.45
C MET A 354 21.57 14.13 -24.77
N LYS A 355 22.76 14.72 -24.52
CA LYS A 355 23.13 16.11 -24.85
C LYS A 355 22.13 17.17 -24.36
N ARG A 356 21.66 17.03 -23.12
CA ARG A 356 20.78 18.03 -22.47
C ARG A 356 21.47 19.39 -22.39
N VAL A 357 20.82 20.43 -22.91
CA VAL A 357 21.26 21.84 -22.76
C VAL A 357 20.42 22.52 -21.68
N LYS A 358 21.02 22.83 -20.52
CA LYS A 358 20.33 23.54 -19.43
C LYS A 358 20.37 25.05 -19.66
N LEU A 359 19.39 25.59 -20.39
CA LEU A 359 19.27 27.03 -20.65
C LEU A 359 18.58 27.78 -19.50
N ILE A 360 17.57 27.16 -18.85
CA ILE A 360 16.77 27.75 -17.75
C ILE A 360 16.40 26.63 -16.76
N GLU A 361 16.38 26.92 -15.47
CA GLU A 361 15.90 26.00 -14.43
C GLU A 361 14.41 25.66 -14.64
N ASN A 362 14.04 24.38 -14.61
CA ASN A 362 12.70 23.87 -14.99
C ASN A 362 12.25 24.19 -16.43
N GLY A 363 13.18 24.50 -17.34
CA GLY A 363 12.91 24.67 -18.77
C GLY A 363 12.69 23.35 -19.54
N PRO A 364 12.44 23.41 -20.86
CA PRO A 364 12.31 22.25 -21.72
C PRO A 364 13.57 21.38 -21.71
N ARG A 365 13.41 20.06 -21.63
CA ARG A 365 14.48 19.07 -21.52
C ARG A 365 14.17 17.82 -22.34
N CYS A 366 15.21 17.28 -22.99
CA CYS A 366 15.11 16.03 -23.74
C CYS A 366 14.88 14.85 -22.79
N ILE A 367 15.54 14.83 -21.63
CA ILE A 367 15.36 13.82 -20.60
C ILE A 367 15.72 14.40 -19.22
N ASP A 368 15.14 13.83 -18.17
CA ASP A 368 15.35 14.15 -16.76
C ASP A 368 15.24 12.86 -15.95
N LEU A 369 16.23 12.60 -15.10
CA LEU A 369 16.34 11.41 -14.25
C LEU A 369 16.57 11.82 -12.79
N ASP A 370 15.56 11.64 -11.96
CA ASP A 370 15.62 11.92 -10.52
C ASP A 370 15.61 10.62 -9.71
N ILE A 371 16.52 10.47 -8.76
CA ILE A 371 16.50 9.36 -7.79
C ILE A 371 15.40 9.65 -6.77
N VAL A 372 14.29 8.93 -6.83
CA VAL A 372 13.11 9.15 -5.98
C VAL A 372 13.29 8.47 -4.63
N MET A 373 13.64 7.18 -4.65
CA MET A 373 13.82 6.35 -3.46
C MET A 373 14.90 5.33 -3.73
N MET A 374 15.57 4.87 -2.67
CA MET A 374 16.55 3.81 -2.75
C MET A 374 16.50 2.92 -1.52
N LYS A 375 16.72 1.61 -1.70
CA LYS A 375 16.71 0.60 -0.65
C LYS A 375 17.96 -0.28 -0.74
N LYS A 376 18.44 -0.73 0.42
CA LYS A 376 19.46 -1.77 0.55
C LYS A 376 18.85 -3.14 0.27
N SER A 377 19.71 -4.15 0.04
CA SER A 377 19.30 -5.53 -0.22
C SER A 377 18.49 -6.18 0.92
N ASP A 378 18.60 -5.65 2.14
CA ASP A 378 17.82 -6.09 3.31
C ASP A 378 16.45 -5.40 3.43
N GLY A 379 16.10 -4.53 2.47
CA GLY A 379 14.85 -3.78 2.41
C GLY A 379 14.87 -2.44 3.14
N GLN A 380 15.94 -2.09 3.85
CA GLN A 380 16.02 -0.80 4.55
C GLN A 380 16.16 0.36 3.55
N HIS A 381 15.43 1.44 3.80
CA HIS A 381 15.53 2.65 2.99
C HIS A 381 16.87 3.36 3.23
N VAL A 382 17.48 3.81 2.13
CA VAL A 382 18.63 4.71 2.18
C VAL A 382 18.12 6.13 2.41
N LEU A 383 18.62 6.77 3.47
CA LEU A 383 18.41 8.19 3.74
C LEU A 383 19.70 8.94 3.43
N TRP A 384 19.65 9.83 2.45
CA TRP A 384 20.81 10.62 2.04
C TRP A 384 20.44 12.10 2.04
N ASN A 385 21.28 12.94 2.63
CA ASN A 385 21.06 14.39 2.63
C ASN A 385 22.41 15.10 2.52
N SER A 386 22.68 15.64 1.33
CA SER A 386 23.89 16.38 0.98
C SER A 386 23.52 17.54 0.06
N ASP A 387 24.43 18.49 -0.12
CA ASP A 387 24.19 19.65 -1.01
C ASP A 387 23.92 19.24 -2.47
N GLU A 388 24.40 18.06 -2.89
CA GLU A 388 24.25 17.55 -4.26
C GLU A 388 23.08 16.58 -4.45
N LEU A 389 22.63 15.91 -3.39
CA LEU A 389 21.69 14.79 -3.44
C LEU A 389 20.85 14.68 -2.16
N VAL A 390 19.56 14.45 -2.32
CA VAL A 390 18.61 14.14 -1.23
C VAL A 390 17.80 12.90 -1.60
N ILE A 391 17.83 11.87 -0.76
CA ILE A 391 17.05 10.63 -0.89
C ILE A 391 16.32 10.37 0.43
N PRO A 392 14.99 10.08 0.40
CA PRO A 392 14.10 10.18 -0.75
C PRO A 392 13.99 11.60 -1.30
N HIS A 393 13.61 11.73 -2.58
CA HIS A 393 13.54 13.03 -3.25
C HIS A 393 12.57 13.97 -2.54
N SER A 394 13.05 15.17 -2.17
CA SER A 394 12.34 16.11 -1.28
C SER A 394 10.93 16.48 -1.72
N ARG A 395 10.66 16.47 -3.03
CA ARG A 395 9.37 16.89 -3.61
C ARG A 395 8.51 15.74 -4.13
N MET A 396 8.87 14.49 -3.84
CA MET A 396 8.11 13.35 -4.38
C MET A 396 6.66 13.33 -3.88
N LEU A 397 6.42 13.74 -2.62
CA LEU A 397 5.09 13.72 -1.99
C LEU A 397 4.14 14.83 -2.46
N GLU A 398 4.59 15.72 -3.35
CA GLU A 398 3.83 16.84 -3.91
C GLU A 398 3.38 16.60 -5.36
N ARG A 399 3.88 15.52 -5.99
CA ARG A 399 3.82 15.33 -7.45
C ARG A 399 3.10 14.04 -7.82
N THR A 400 1.87 14.13 -8.36
CA THR A 400 1.14 12.93 -8.81
C THR A 400 1.86 12.22 -9.94
N PHE A 401 2.52 12.94 -10.85
CA PHE A 401 3.32 12.36 -11.94
C PHE A 401 4.57 11.61 -11.49
N VAL A 402 4.93 11.67 -10.20
CA VAL A 402 5.94 10.82 -9.57
C VAL A 402 5.27 9.71 -8.77
N LEU A 403 4.29 10.04 -7.93
CA LEU A 403 3.65 9.07 -7.04
C LEU A 403 2.78 8.04 -7.78
N GLU A 404 2.00 8.43 -8.79
CA GLU A 404 1.16 7.50 -9.55
C GLU A 404 1.99 6.40 -10.23
N PRO A 405 3.02 6.70 -11.05
CA PRO A 405 3.86 5.65 -11.61
C PRO A 405 4.65 4.88 -10.54
N LEU A 406 5.07 5.52 -9.44
CA LEU A 406 5.75 4.84 -8.34
C LEU A 406 4.83 3.80 -7.67
N CYS A 407 3.59 4.16 -7.37
CA CYS A 407 2.58 3.31 -6.74
C CYS A 407 2.14 2.14 -7.64
N GLU A 408 2.46 2.14 -8.94
CA GLU A 408 2.33 0.94 -9.78
C GLU A 408 3.39 -0.13 -9.48
N LEU A 409 4.53 0.28 -8.89
CA LEU A 409 5.71 -0.57 -8.68
C LEU A 409 5.93 -0.93 -7.20
N VAL A 410 5.39 -0.15 -6.26
CA VAL A 410 5.53 -0.39 -4.81
C VAL A 410 4.22 -0.84 -4.17
N ALA A 411 4.32 -1.77 -3.22
CA ALA A 411 3.16 -2.34 -2.53
C ALA A 411 2.45 -1.32 -1.62
N PHE A 412 1.21 -1.62 -1.24
CA PHE A 412 0.42 -0.78 -0.31
C PHE A 412 1.04 -0.65 1.09
N SER A 413 1.91 -1.59 1.49
CA SER A 413 2.67 -1.52 2.74
C SER A 413 3.88 -0.59 2.68
N GLU A 414 4.20 -0.04 1.51
CA GLU A 414 5.34 0.85 1.32
C GLU A 414 5.09 2.21 1.99
N VAL A 415 5.99 2.58 2.90
CA VAL A 415 5.96 3.86 3.61
C VAL A 415 7.06 4.79 3.13
N HIS A 416 6.78 6.09 3.15
CA HIS A 416 7.82 7.09 2.95
C HIS A 416 8.75 7.09 4.18
N PRO A 417 10.08 6.95 4.00
CA PRO A 417 10.99 6.66 5.13
C PRO A 417 11.24 7.86 6.05
N ILE A 418 10.87 9.06 5.61
CA ILE A 418 10.93 10.27 6.41
C ILE A 418 9.59 10.44 7.15
N THR A 419 8.48 10.55 6.42
CA THR A 419 7.15 10.89 7.00
C THR A 419 6.46 9.73 7.72
N GLY A 420 6.78 8.48 7.39
CA GLY A 420 6.09 7.31 7.90
C GLY A 420 4.70 7.07 7.28
N GLU A 421 4.26 7.94 6.37
CA GLU A 421 2.99 7.82 5.64
C GLU A 421 3.08 6.74 4.56
N PHE A 422 1.99 6.00 4.33
CA PHE A 422 1.89 5.09 3.20
C PHE A 422 1.84 5.87 1.88
N LEU A 423 2.64 5.48 0.90
CA LEU A 423 2.74 6.21 -0.38
C LEU A 423 1.41 6.23 -1.14
N HIS A 424 0.65 5.14 -1.07
CA HIS A 424 -0.67 5.03 -1.68
C HIS A 424 -1.71 5.94 -1.03
N ASP A 425 -1.67 6.10 0.30
CA ASP A 425 -2.54 7.02 1.03
C ASP A 425 -2.22 8.47 0.68
N ARG A 426 -0.92 8.80 0.59
CA ARG A 426 -0.48 10.14 0.17
C ARG A 426 -0.90 10.47 -1.26
N LEU A 427 -0.78 9.51 -2.18
CA LEU A 427 -1.26 9.66 -3.56
C LEU A 427 -2.77 9.95 -3.57
N LYS A 428 -3.55 9.20 -2.78
CA LYS A 428 -5.00 9.41 -2.67
C LYS A 428 -5.33 10.80 -2.13
N GLU A 429 -4.62 11.27 -1.09
CA GLU A 429 -4.81 12.61 -0.52
C GLU A 429 -4.55 13.73 -1.55
N LEU A 430 -3.53 13.60 -2.40
CA LEU A 430 -3.27 14.56 -3.47
C LEU A 430 -4.43 14.67 -4.46
N TYR A 431 -5.10 13.55 -4.76
CA TYR A 431 -6.31 13.58 -5.58
C TYR A 431 -7.53 14.11 -4.82
N GLU A 432 -7.67 13.83 -3.52
CA GLU A 432 -8.79 14.34 -2.70
C GLU A 432 -8.73 15.86 -2.49
N THR A 433 -7.53 16.43 -2.37
CA THR A 433 -7.32 17.87 -2.14
C THR A 433 -7.56 18.73 -3.39
N GLY A 434 -7.96 18.11 -4.51
CA GLY A 434 -8.45 18.83 -5.68
C GLY A 434 -7.35 19.48 -6.53
N ASN A 435 -6.12 18.96 -6.48
CA ASN A 435 -5.02 19.39 -7.34
C ASN A 435 -5.21 18.87 -8.80
N ASN A 436 -6.40 19.11 -9.36
CA ASN A 436 -6.90 18.60 -10.65
C ASN A 436 -6.08 19.08 -11.86
N GLU A 437 -5.20 20.07 -11.67
CA GLU A 437 -4.22 20.49 -12.69
C GLU A 437 -3.21 19.38 -13.04
N GLN A 438 -3.18 18.29 -12.26
CA GLN A 438 -2.29 17.14 -12.45
C GLN A 438 -3.02 15.85 -12.85
N LEU A 439 -4.15 15.93 -13.57
CA LEU A 439 -4.79 14.75 -14.17
C LEU A 439 -3.81 14.06 -15.15
N LEU A 440 -3.51 12.80 -14.85
CA LEU A 440 -2.59 11.98 -15.63
C LEU A 440 -3.35 11.28 -16.74
N GLN A 441 -2.86 11.45 -17.97
CA GLN A 441 -3.33 10.69 -19.12
C GLN A 441 -2.36 9.54 -19.38
N LYS A 442 -2.78 8.30 -19.15
CA LYS A 442 -1.96 7.14 -19.52
C LYS A 442 -1.84 7.05 -21.03
N LEU A 443 -0.64 6.71 -21.48
CA LEU A 443 -0.29 6.47 -22.87
C LEU A 443 0.08 5.00 -23.10
N VAL A 444 -0.52 4.38 -24.11
CA VAL A 444 -0.08 3.09 -24.67
C VAL A 444 0.51 3.37 -26.06
N PRO A 445 1.82 3.19 -26.27
CA PRO A 445 2.47 3.46 -27.54
C PRO A 445 1.92 2.60 -28.69
N LEU A 446 1.82 3.22 -29.87
CA LEU A 446 1.51 2.59 -31.15
C LEU A 446 2.54 3.06 -32.20
N PRO A 447 2.85 2.26 -33.22
CA PRO A 447 3.68 2.70 -34.34
C PRO A 447 3.03 3.85 -35.12
N GLN A 448 3.83 4.62 -35.86
CA GLN A 448 3.30 5.56 -36.85
C GLN A 448 2.75 4.82 -38.07
N ALA A 449 1.62 5.30 -38.58
CA ALA A 449 0.92 4.68 -39.71
C ALA A 449 1.72 4.67 -41.04
N ASN A 450 2.72 5.56 -41.19
CA ASN A 450 3.54 5.69 -42.41
C ASN A 450 5.01 5.23 -42.23
N PHE A 451 5.35 4.53 -41.15
CA PHE A 451 6.64 3.84 -40.91
C PHE A 451 7.92 4.60 -41.32
N LYS A 452 7.98 5.94 -41.15
CA LYS A 452 9.20 6.70 -41.51
C LYS A 452 10.34 6.51 -40.50
N SER A 453 10.03 6.14 -39.27
CA SER A 453 10.97 5.85 -38.18
C SER A 453 10.30 4.94 -37.14
N ILE A 454 11.06 4.05 -36.49
CA ILE A 454 10.62 3.27 -35.31
C ILE A 454 10.18 4.17 -34.15
N THR A 455 10.65 5.41 -34.14
CA THR A 455 10.58 6.29 -32.96
C THR A 455 9.38 7.22 -32.98
N ASP A 456 8.87 7.57 -34.14
CA ASP A 456 7.65 8.35 -34.24
C ASP A 456 6.45 7.47 -33.85
N CYS A 457 5.81 7.78 -32.72
CA CYS A 457 4.72 6.97 -32.17
C CYS A 457 3.39 7.74 -32.13
N ARG A 458 2.30 7.01 -32.32
CA ARG A 458 0.95 7.42 -31.88
C ARG A 458 0.69 6.80 -30.51
N PHE A 459 -0.40 7.18 -29.84
CA PHE A 459 -0.73 6.62 -28.53
C PHE A 459 -2.24 6.37 -28.42
N LEU A 460 -2.61 5.23 -27.83
CA LEU A 460 -3.91 5.13 -27.17
C LEU A 460 -3.82 5.88 -25.84
N THR A 461 -4.81 6.72 -25.58
CA THR A 461 -4.83 7.56 -24.39
C THR A 461 -5.99 7.18 -23.48
N PHE A 462 -5.71 7.04 -22.19
CA PHE A 462 -6.70 6.73 -21.16
C PHE A 462 -6.58 7.73 -20.02
N GLU A 463 -7.63 8.50 -19.78
CA GLU A 463 -7.69 9.46 -18.69
C GLU A 463 -8.45 8.84 -17.53
N THR A 464 -7.92 9.01 -16.33
CA THR A 464 -8.58 8.57 -15.10
C THR A 464 -8.69 9.72 -14.12
N ALA A 465 -9.82 9.78 -13.43
CA ALA A 465 -10.05 10.71 -12.34
C ALA A 465 -10.44 9.94 -11.07
N TYR A 466 -10.25 10.60 -9.94
CA TYR A 466 -10.81 10.17 -8.67
C TYR A 466 -12.07 10.98 -8.41
N GLU A 467 -13.20 10.31 -8.31
CA GLU A 467 -14.49 10.92 -8.07
C GLU A 467 -15.08 10.40 -6.78
N ARG A 468 -15.80 11.25 -6.05
CA ARG A 468 -16.57 10.77 -4.89
C ARG A 468 -17.85 10.15 -5.40
N ASP A 469 -18.03 8.87 -5.10
CA ASP A 469 -19.29 8.18 -5.31
C ASP A 469 -20.42 8.95 -4.61
N ALA A 470 -21.44 9.34 -5.38
CA ALA A 470 -22.49 10.23 -4.89
C ALA A 470 -23.34 9.62 -3.75
N ILE A 471 -23.35 8.28 -3.63
CA ILE A 471 -24.16 7.55 -2.65
C ILE A 471 -23.35 7.26 -1.40
N THR A 472 -22.17 6.68 -1.55
CA THR A 472 -21.32 6.20 -0.46
C THR A 472 -20.35 7.26 0.05
N GLY A 473 -20.10 8.33 -0.73
CA GLY A 473 -19.09 9.35 -0.44
C GLY A 473 -17.64 8.87 -0.60
N THR A 474 -17.46 7.61 -1.01
CA THR A 474 -16.15 6.98 -1.16
C THR A 474 -15.46 7.50 -2.41
N LEU A 475 -14.19 7.85 -2.30
CA LEU A 475 -13.40 8.21 -3.46
C LEU A 475 -13.10 6.95 -4.28
N ILE A 476 -13.55 6.94 -5.52
CA ILE A 476 -13.36 5.84 -6.47
C ILE A 476 -12.60 6.35 -7.68
N ARG A 477 -11.67 5.53 -8.15
CA ARG A 477 -10.92 5.82 -9.36
C ARG A 477 -11.67 5.27 -10.57
N GLN A 478 -11.90 6.10 -11.58
CA GLN A 478 -12.62 5.72 -12.80
C GLN A 478 -11.92 6.25 -14.05
N THR A 479 -12.16 5.58 -15.19
CA THR A 479 -11.76 6.09 -16.50
C THR A 479 -12.78 7.12 -16.98
N THR A 480 -12.31 8.33 -17.32
CA THR A 480 -13.15 9.43 -17.83
C THR A 480 -12.99 9.65 -19.33
N SER A 481 -11.89 9.21 -19.94
CA SER A 481 -11.76 9.24 -21.41
C SER A 481 -12.77 8.30 -22.08
N ASN A 482 -13.25 8.63 -23.30
CA ASN A 482 -14.20 7.80 -24.05
C ASN A 482 -13.75 6.33 -24.24
N THR A 483 -14.71 5.42 -24.27
CA THR A 483 -14.47 4.00 -24.57
C THR A 483 -14.08 3.83 -26.03
N GLN A 484 -13.05 3.04 -26.29
CA GLN A 484 -12.60 2.75 -27.65
C GLN A 484 -13.34 1.55 -28.22
N ILE A 485 -13.61 1.57 -29.53
CA ILE A 485 -14.25 0.46 -30.24
C ILE A 485 -13.23 -0.35 -31.03
N MET A 486 -13.34 -1.67 -30.92
CA MET A 486 -12.57 -2.63 -31.71
C MET A 486 -13.51 -3.46 -32.58
N GLY A 487 -13.46 -3.24 -33.89
CA GLY A 487 -14.22 -3.99 -34.88
C GLY A 487 -13.54 -5.30 -35.25
N ILE A 488 -14.27 -6.41 -35.20
CA ILE A 488 -13.77 -7.74 -35.54
C ILE A 488 -13.80 -7.94 -37.06
N LEU A 489 -12.66 -8.34 -37.64
CA LEU A 489 -12.53 -8.77 -39.03
C LEU A 489 -12.04 -10.22 -39.07
N ASN A 490 -12.97 -11.17 -39.18
CA ASN A 490 -12.62 -12.58 -39.34
C ASN A 490 -12.26 -12.90 -40.79
N VAL A 491 -11.04 -13.38 -41.02
CA VAL A 491 -10.53 -13.86 -42.31
C VAL A 491 -10.54 -15.39 -42.30
N THR A 492 -11.69 -15.97 -41.97
CA THR A 492 -11.88 -17.43 -41.80
C THR A 492 -13.07 -17.92 -42.64
N PRO A 493 -13.04 -19.17 -43.13
CA PRO A 493 -14.21 -19.77 -43.79
C PRO A 493 -15.35 -20.08 -42.80
N ASP A 494 -15.03 -20.35 -41.52
CA ASP A 494 -15.95 -20.94 -40.53
C ASP A 494 -16.77 -19.93 -39.71
N SER A 495 -16.82 -18.65 -40.09
CA SER A 495 -17.57 -17.67 -39.31
C SER A 495 -19.08 -17.78 -39.56
N PHE A 496 -19.78 -18.43 -38.62
CA PHE A 496 -21.27 -18.57 -38.51
C PHE A 496 -22.12 -17.30 -38.72
N SER A 497 -21.54 -16.12 -38.90
CA SER A 497 -22.23 -14.83 -39.05
C SER A 497 -21.55 -13.87 -40.03
N ASP A 498 -20.52 -14.35 -40.74
CA ASP A 498 -19.62 -13.51 -41.57
C ASP A 498 -18.90 -14.32 -42.67
N GLY A 499 -19.08 -15.64 -42.73
CA GLY A 499 -18.34 -16.54 -43.60
C GLY A 499 -18.75 -16.31 -45.04
N SER A 500 -18.14 -15.32 -45.68
CA SER A 500 -18.26 -15.15 -47.11
C SER A 500 -17.52 -16.30 -47.81
N SER A 501 -18.08 -16.78 -48.91
CA SER A 501 -17.38 -17.66 -49.86
C SER A 501 -16.07 -17.04 -50.38
N ASP A 502 -15.89 -15.75 -50.14
CA ASP A 502 -14.78 -14.89 -50.56
C ASP A 502 -13.77 -14.60 -49.42
N TYR A 503 -13.64 -15.45 -48.39
CA TYR A 503 -12.68 -15.20 -47.29
C TYR A 503 -11.21 -15.06 -47.73
N ARG A 504 -10.85 -15.53 -48.93
CA ARG A 504 -9.53 -15.32 -49.56
C ARG A 504 -9.43 -14.03 -50.40
N ASN A 505 -10.55 -13.37 -50.66
CA ASN A 505 -10.60 -12.15 -51.43
C ASN A 505 -10.19 -10.96 -50.56
N VAL A 506 -8.95 -10.51 -50.72
CA VAL A 506 -8.42 -9.37 -49.96
C VAL A 506 -9.22 -8.09 -50.21
N LYS A 507 -9.70 -7.86 -51.44
CA LYS A 507 -10.49 -6.66 -51.77
C LYS A 507 -11.81 -6.62 -51.00
N TYR A 508 -12.49 -7.77 -50.88
CA TYR A 508 -13.71 -7.88 -50.07
C TYR A 508 -13.47 -7.43 -48.62
N HIS A 509 -12.37 -7.88 -48.00
CA HIS A 509 -12.03 -7.50 -46.63
C HIS A 509 -11.68 -6.01 -46.50
N VAL A 510 -10.93 -5.45 -47.45
CA VAL A 510 -10.63 -4.00 -47.47
C VAL A 510 -11.91 -3.18 -47.60
N ASP A 511 -12.84 -3.57 -48.48
CA ASP A 511 -14.12 -2.87 -48.64
C ASP A 511 -14.99 -2.97 -47.38
N LYS A 512 -14.98 -4.13 -46.69
CA LYS A 512 -15.63 -4.29 -45.38
C LYS A 512 -15.02 -3.36 -44.33
N VAL A 513 -13.70 -3.24 -44.29
CA VAL A 513 -12.99 -2.32 -43.39
C VAL A 513 -13.35 -0.86 -43.70
N LYS A 514 -13.40 -0.44 -44.97
CA LYS A 514 -13.84 0.91 -45.36
C LYS A 514 -15.19 1.25 -44.75
N LYS A 515 -16.16 0.34 -44.87
CA LYS A 515 -17.49 0.51 -44.29
C LYS A 515 -17.45 0.60 -42.75
N MET A 516 -16.74 -0.32 -42.08
CA MET A 516 -16.60 -0.29 -40.62
C MET A 516 -15.96 1.01 -40.12
N VAL A 517 -14.96 1.52 -40.85
CA VAL A 517 -14.26 2.76 -40.52
C VAL A 517 -15.19 3.96 -40.70
N GLU A 518 -15.90 4.06 -41.81
CA GLU A 518 -16.87 5.14 -42.07
C GLU A 518 -17.94 5.20 -40.96
N GLU A 519 -18.50 4.05 -40.60
CA GLU A 519 -19.52 3.92 -39.55
C GLU A 519 -18.96 4.27 -38.16
N ALA A 520 -17.78 3.76 -37.79
CA ALA A 520 -17.16 4.04 -36.50
C ALA A 520 -16.79 5.50 -36.32
N LEU A 521 -16.13 6.10 -37.32
CA LEU A 521 -15.56 7.44 -37.24
C LEU A 521 -16.62 8.55 -37.21
N THR A 522 -17.89 8.21 -37.48
CA THR A 522 -19.05 9.08 -37.25
C THR A 522 -19.22 9.45 -35.77
N PHE A 523 -18.94 8.51 -34.86
CA PHE A 523 -19.14 8.70 -33.41
C PHE A 523 -17.84 8.64 -32.60
N GLN A 524 -16.79 8.02 -33.16
CA GLN A 524 -15.53 7.75 -32.48
C GLN A 524 -14.36 8.52 -33.12
N LYS A 525 -13.38 8.91 -32.30
CA LYS A 525 -12.16 9.56 -32.80
C LYS A 525 -11.26 8.58 -33.55
N PHE A 526 -11.16 7.34 -33.05
CA PHE A 526 -10.35 6.28 -33.62
C PHE A 526 -11.17 4.99 -33.67
N VAL A 527 -10.77 4.08 -34.55
CA VAL A 527 -11.31 2.72 -34.62
C VAL A 527 -10.17 1.73 -34.62
N ILE A 528 -10.30 0.68 -33.82
CA ILE A 528 -9.40 -0.46 -33.86
C ILE A 528 -10.02 -1.52 -34.76
N ILE A 529 -9.26 -2.09 -35.69
CA ILE A 529 -9.69 -3.21 -36.54
C ILE A 529 -8.86 -4.43 -36.16
N ASP A 530 -9.52 -5.48 -35.69
CA ASP A 530 -8.88 -6.70 -35.20
C ASP A 530 -9.03 -7.83 -36.22
N VAL A 531 -7.93 -8.14 -36.89
CA VAL A 531 -7.86 -9.10 -37.98
C VAL A 531 -7.51 -10.48 -37.44
N GLY A 532 -8.45 -11.44 -37.57
CA GLY A 532 -8.26 -12.81 -37.09
C GLY A 532 -8.32 -13.84 -38.21
N GLY A 533 -7.26 -14.62 -38.41
CA GLY A 533 -7.20 -15.68 -39.43
C GLY A 533 -7.46 -17.08 -38.91
N CYS A 534 -7.46 -17.26 -37.59
CA CYS A 534 -7.66 -18.54 -36.91
C CYS A 534 -8.90 -18.47 -36.02
N SER A 535 -9.76 -19.50 -36.10
CA SER A 535 -10.95 -19.58 -35.26
C SER A 535 -10.58 -19.95 -33.83
N THR A 536 -10.97 -19.11 -32.89
CA THR A 536 -10.75 -19.30 -31.44
C THR A 536 -12.01 -19.80 -30.73
N ARG A 537 -13.00 -20.30 -31.48
CA ARG A 537 -14.23 -20.85 -30.92
C ARG A 537 -13.95 -22.18 -30.22
N PRO A 538 -14.64 -22.50 -29.11
CA PRO A 538 -14.48 -23.78 -28.43
C PRO A 538 -14.63 -24.97 -29.38
N GLY A 539 -13.61 -25.82 -29.45
CA GLY A 539 -13.58 -27.02 -30.30
C GLY A 539 -13.32 -26.77 -31.79
N ALA A 540 -12.99 -25.54 -32.20
CA ALA A 540 -12.62 -25.26 -33.58
C ALA A 540 -11.29 -25.93 -33.96
N LEU A 541 -11.24 -26.55 -35.14
CA LEU A 541 -10.01 -27.07 -35.72
C LEU A 541 -9.02 -25.93 -35.94
N GLN A 542 -7.81 -26.09 -35.40
CA GLN A 542 -6.75 -25.11 -35.56
C GLN A 542 -6.07 -25.33 -36.90
N ILE A 543 -5.96 -24.26 -37.68
CA ILE A 543 -5.21 -24.26 -38.93
C ILE A 543 -3.71 -24.33 -38.66
N ASP A 544 -2.91 -24.67 -39.67
CA ASP A 544 -1.46 -24.55 -39.55
C ASP A 544 -1.00 -23.09 -39.61
N LEU A 545 0.27 -22.87 -39.29
CA LEU A 545 0.89 -21.55 -39.27
C LEU A 545 0.88 -20.86 -40.65
N GLN A 546 1.13 -21.62 -41.72
CA GLN A 546 1.27 -21.06 -43.06
C GLN A 546 -0.08 -20.58 -43.61
N GLU A 547 -1.15 -21.32 -43.31
CA GLU A 547 -2.51 -20.94 -43.65
C GLU A 547 -2.94 -19.67 -42.89
N GLU A 548 -2.59 -19.53 -41.60
CA GLU A 548 -2.87 -18.31 -40.84
C GLU A 548 -2.14 -17.09 -41.42
N LEU A 549 -0.84 -17.24 -41.75
CA LEU A 549 -0.05 -16.21 -42.40
C LEU A 549 -0.66 -15.78 -43.75
N THR A 550 -1.05 -16.75 -44.57
CA THR A 550 -1.60 -16.51 -45.92
C THR A 550 -2.95 -15.79 -45.86
N ARG A 551 -3.72 -15.99 -44.79
CA ARG A 551 -5.00 -15.28 -44.57
C ARG A 551 -4.77 -13.83 -44.10
N VAL A 552 -3.94 -13.67 -43.08
CA VAL A 552 -3.91 -12.42 -42.29
C VAL A 552 -2.98 -11.38 -42.90
N ILE A 553 -1.77 -11.78 -43.31
CA ILE A 553 -0.73 -10.84 -43.74
C ILE A 553 -1.13 -10.04 -44.99
N PRO A 554 -1.69 -10.64 -46.07
CA PRO A 554 -2.11 -9.86 -47.24
C PRO A 554 -3.20 -8.84 -46.91
N VAL A 555 -4.15 -9.19 -46.04
CA VAL A 555 -5.24 -8.29 -45.61
C VAL A 555 -4.69 -7.10 -44.84
N ILE A 556 -3.80 -7.32 -43.87
CA ILE A 556 -3.16 -6.24 -43.11
C ILE A 556 -2.41 -5.28 -44.05
N ARG A 557 -1.57 -5.79 -44.96
CA ARG A 557 -0.81 -4.96 -45.90
C ARG A 557 -1.73 -4.10 -46.75
N ASN A 558 -2.76 -4.71 -47.34
CA ASN A 558 -3.69 -3.98 -48.22
C ASN A 558 -4.52 -2.94 -47.45
N ILE A 559 -4.88 -3.20 -46.19
CA ILE A 559 -5.55 -2.18 -45.36
C ILE A 559 -4.59 -1.02 -45.07
N ARG A 560 -3.33 -1.29 -44.72
CA ARG A 560 -2.34 -0.26 -44.39
C ARG A 560 -1.94 0.59 -45.60
N GLU A 561 -1.85 -0.02 -46.78
CA GLU A 561 -1.49 0.66 -48.04
C GLU A 561 -2.68 1.36 -48.73
N CYS A 562 -3.91 1.12 -48.27
CA CYS A 562 -5.10 1.72 -48.87
C CYS A 562 -5.16 3.22 -48.61
N SER A 563 -4.98 4.03 -49.66
CA SER A 563 -5.01 5.49 -49.61
C SER A 563 -6.40 6.09 -49.38
N GLU A 564 -7.46 5.30 -49.59
CA GLU A 564 -8.84 5.72 -49.32
C GLU A 564 -9.19 5.67 -47.82
N LEU A 565 -8.38 4.97 -47.01
CA LEU A 565 -8.57 4.85 -45.58
C LEU A 565 -7.84 5.96 -44.81
N PRO A 566 -8.47 6.57 -43.79
CA PRO A 566 -7.82 7.57 -42.93
C PRO A 566 -6.84 6.88 -41.96
N GLN A 567 -5.65 6.55 -42.43
CA GLN A 567 -4.64 5.75 -41.70
C GLN A 567 -4.33 6.30 -40.30
N ASP A 568 -4.31 7.62 -40.14
CA ASP A 568 -4.05 8.27 -38.85
C ASP A 568 -5.13 7.99 -37.78
N ARG A 569 -6.34 7.60 -38.20
CA ARG A 569 -7.48 7.31 -37.32
C ARG A 569 -7.77 5.81 -37.15
N ILE A 570 -6.98 4.94 -37.79
CA ILE A 570 -7.13 3.49 -37.73
C ILE A 570 -5.97 2.89 -36.91
N VAL A 571 -6.33 1.99 -35.99
CA VAL A 571 -5.39 1.14 -35.27
C VAL A 571 -5.61 -0.30 -35.74
N LEU A 572 -4.58 -0.93 -36.30
CA LEU A 572 -4.65 -2.31 -36.76
C LEU A 572 -4.17 -3.26 -35.68
N SER A 573 -5.01 -4.23 -35.35
CA SER A 573 -4.74 -5.31 -34.41
C SER A 573 -4.76 -6.64 -35.15
N VAL A 574 -3.93 -7.58 -34.70
CA VAL A 574 -3.97 -8.98 -35.14
C VAL A 574 -4.37 -9.88 -33.99
N ASP A 575 -5.42 -10.69 -34.19
CA ASP A 575 -5.88 -11.71 -33.24
C ASP A 575 -5.09 -13.01 -33.52
N THR A 576 -3.99 -13.19 -32.79
CA THR A 576 -3.14 -14.38 -32.92
C THR A 576 -2.43 -14.71 -31.61
N TYR A 577 -2.30 -16.01 -31.33
CA TYR A 577 -1.48 -16.53 -30.23
C TYR A 577 -0.10 -17.01 -30.70
N ARG A 578 0.23 -16.88 -32.00
CA ARG A 578 1.49 -17.37 -32.59
C ARG A 578 2.48 -16.23 -32.75
N SER A 579 3.66 -16.38 -32.17
CA SER A 579 4.74 -15.38 -32.22
C SER A 579 5.22 -15.10 -33.64
N GLU A 580 5.26 -16.11 -34.52
CA GLU A 580 5.66 -15.95 -35.92
C GLU A 580 4.64 -15.14 -36.73
N VAL A 581 3.34 -15.33 -36.49
CA VAL A 581 2.28 -14.51 -37.11
C VAL A 581 2.34 -13.09 -36.58
N ALA A 582 2.49 -12.91 -35.26
CA ALA A 582 2.64 -11.59 -34.65
C ALA A 582 3.84 -10.83 -35.24
N LYS A 583 5.00 -11.49 -35.39
CA LYS A 583 6.18 -10.90 -36.01
C LYS A 583 5.93 -10.46 -37.46
N ALA A 584 5.37 -11.35 -38.28
CA ALA A 584 5.05 -11.04 -39.67
C ALA A 584 3.98 -9.92 -39.79
N ALA A 585 3.03 -9.86 -38.87
CA ALA A 585 2.01 -8.83 -38.81
C ALA A 585 2.60 -7.46 -38.43
N ILE A 586 3.56 -7.42 -37.49
CA ILE A 586 4.31 -6.20 -37.13
C ILE A 586 5.07 -5.67 -38.35
N GLU A 587 5.76 -6.55 -39.08
CA GLU A 587 6.44 -6.20 -40.34
C GLU A 587 5.46 -5.74 -41.44
N ALA A 588 4.22 -6.25 -41.43
CA ALA A 588 3.15 -5.82 -42.32
C ALA A 588 2.45 -4.52 -41.88
N GLY A 589 2.73 -4.04 -40.67
CA GLY A 589 2.29 -2.75 -40.16
C GLY A 589 1.07 -2.77 -39.25
N VAL A 590 0.89 -3.81 -38.42
CA VAL A 590 -0.05 -3.73 -37.28
C VAL A 590 0.48 -2.83 -36.17
N ASP A 591 -0.44 -2.25 -35.41
CA ASP A 591 -0.15 -1.41 -34.25
C ASP A 591 -0.24 -2.19 -32.92
N MET A 592 -1.00 -3.30 -32.92
CA MET A 592 -1.34 -4.08 -31.74
C MET A 592 -1.37 -5.57 -32.02
N VAL A 593 -0.96 -6.37 -31.03
CA VAL A 593 -1.11 -7.83 -31.03
C VAL A 593 -2.11 -8.21 -29.95
N ASN A 594 -3.19 -8.87 -30.36
CA ASN A 594 -4.24 -9.38 -29.48
C ASN A 594 -4.03 -10.89 -29.27
N ASP A 595 -3.44 -11.26 -28.13
CA ASP A 595 -3.14 -12.65 -27.81
C ASP A 595 -4.12 -13.18 -26.75
N ILE A 596 -5.09 -13.98 -27.22
CA ILE A 596 -6.10 -14.65 -26.39
C ILE A 596 -5.49 -15.57 -25.31
N SER A 597 -4.22 -15.95 -25.44
CA SER A 597 -3.53 -16.83 -24.50
C SER A 597 -2.71 -16.09 -23.44
N GLY A 598 -2.42 -14.81 -23.64
CA GLY A 598 -1.50 -14.05 -22.79
C GLY A 598 -0.13 -14.73 -22.67
N GLY A 599 0.43 -15.16 -23.80
CA GLY A 599 1.74 -15.81 -23.93
C GLY A 599 1.80 -17.27 -23.48
N ARG A 600 0.67 -17.91 -23.17
CA ARG A 600 0.63 -19.29 -22.67
C ARG A 600 0.76 -20.34 -23.78
N LEU A 601 0.29 -20.04 -24.99
CA LEU A 601 0.31 -20.99 -26.12
C LEU A 601 1.60 -20.90 -26.97
N ASP A 602 2.37 -19.81 -26.84
CA ASP A 602 3.65 -19.65 -27.52
C ASP A 602 4.68 -18.93 -26.63
N ALA A 603 5.71 -19.66 -26.22
CA ALA A 603 6.76 -19.18 -25.32
C ALA A 603 7.62 -18.03 -25.90
N ASN A 604 7.60 -17.81 -27.23
CA ASN A 604 8.35 -16.74 -27.87
C ASN A 604 7.53 -15.45 -28.05
N MET A 605 6.22 -15.46 -27.77
CA MET A 605 5.36 -14.28 -27.94
C MET A 605 5.92 -13.05 -27.22
N PHE A 606 6.26 -13.18 -25.93
CA PHE A 606 6.78 -12.04 -25.17
C PHE A 606 8.11 -11.51 -25.69
N LYS A 607 8.97 -12.34 -26.29
CA LYS A 607 10.22 -11.87 -26.91
C LYS A 607 9.94 -10.99 -28.12
N VAL A 608 8.95 -11.36 -28.94
CA VAL A 608 8.53 -10.55 -30.10
C VAL A 608 7.99 -9.21 -29.63
N ILE A 609 7.15 -9.18 -28.58
CA ILE A 609 6.59 -7.93 -28.03
C ILE A 609 7.68 -7.07 -27.38
N ALA A 610 8.60 -7.67 -26.61
CA ALA A 610 9.70 -6.95 -25.96
C ALA A 610 10.66 -6.30 -26.97
N ALA A 611 10.86 -6.92 -28.14
CA ALA A 611 11.66 -6.37 -29.22
C ALA A 611 11.01 -5.16 -29.92
N ASN A 612 9.71 -4.95 -29.72
CA ASN A 612 8.92 -3.90 -30.37
C ASN A 612 8.22 -3.01 -29.32
N PRO A 613 8.94 -2.11 -28.64
CA PRO A 613 8.43 -1.35 -27.48
C PRO A 613 7.28 -0.39 -27.80
N ASN A 614 7.02 -0.15 -29.09
CA ASN A 614 5.95 0.68 -29.62
C ASN A 614 4.71 -0.13 -30.08
N ILE A 615 4.69 -1.45 -29.89
CA ILE A 615 3.53 -2.31 -30.18
C ILE A 615 2.71 -2.50 -28.90
N ALA A 616 1.40 -2.25 -28.98
CA ALA A 616 0.46 -2.57 -27.93
C ALA A 616 0.21 -4.09 -27.88
N TYR A 617 0.00 -4.64 -26.68
CA TYR A 617 -0.20 -6.06 -26.47
C TYR A 617 -1.39 -6.31 -25.54
N VAL A 618 -2.40 -7.01 -26.05
CA VAL A 618 -3.53 -7.48 -25.24
C VAL A 618 -3.13 -8.80 -24.60
N LEU A 619 -2.96 -8.77 -23.29
CA LEU A 619 -2.69 -9.93 -22.46
C LEU A 619 -4.04 -10.49 -21.97
N SER A 620 -4.53 -11.50 -22.69
CA SER A 620 -5.81 -12.14 -22.36
C SER A 620 -5.64 -13.36 -21.44
N HIS A 621 -6.76 -13.85 -20.93
CA HIS A 621 -6.81 -14.99 -20.00
C HIS A 621 -7.61 -16.17 -20.55
N ILE A 622 -6.92 -17.31 -20.62
CA ILE A 622 -7.47 -18.63 -20.95
C ILE A 622 -6.81 -19.69 -20.06
N ARG A 623 -7.54 -20.77 -19.78
CA ARG A 623 -7.00 -22.02 -19.24
C ARG A 623 -7.05 -23.10 -20.32
N GLY A 624 -5.99 -23.89 -20.40
CA GLY A 624 -5.82 -24.90 -21.44
C GLY A 624 -5.59 -24.27 -22.81
N ASP A 625 -6.12 -24.93 -23.83
CA ASP A 625 -6.08 -24.51 -25.23
C ASP A 625 -7.50 -24.47 -25.83
N ILE A 626 -7.60 -24.15 -27.12
CA ILE A 626 -8.89 -23.97 -27.80
C ILE A 626 -9.73 -25.26 -27.85
N SER A 627 -9.08 -26.43 -27.77
CA SER A 627 -9.73 -27.74 -27.80
C SER A 627 -10.28 -28.19 -26.45
N ASN A 628 -9.64 -27.80 -25.34
CA ASN A 628 -9.96 -28.30 -24.00
C ASN A 628 -10.37 -27.23 -22.98
N MET A 629 -10.34 -25.93 -23.33
CA MET A 629 -10.65 -24.84 -22.39
C MET A 629 -12.00 -25.01 -21.67
N MET A 630 -13.02 -25.57 -22.33
CA MET A 630 -14.34 -25.78 -21.73
C MET A 630 -14.38 -26.88 -20.67
N ASN A 631 -13.34 -27.70 -20.60
CA ASN A 631 -13.14 -28.69 -19.53
C ASN A 631 -12.41 -28.07 -18.33
N MET A 632 -11.87 -26.85 -18.45
CA MET A 632 -11.08 -26.15 -17.42
C MET A 632 -11.82 -24.94 -16.82
N VAL A 633 -13.13 -25.07 -16.62
CA VAL A 633 -14.03 -24.00 -16.15
C VAL A 633 -14.14 -23.90 -14.63
N GLU A 634 -13.43 -24.73 -13.87
CA GLU A 634 -13.49 -24.76 -12.41
C GLU A 634 -12.45 -23.82 -11.80
N TYR A 635 -12.90 -22.67 -11.27
CA TYR A 635 -12.06 -21.70 -10.58
C TYR A 635 -12.26 -21.84 -9.07
N GLY A 636 -11.48 -22.73 -8.45
CA GLY A 636 -11.50 -22.89 -6.98
C GLY A 636 -10.89 -21.68 -6.27
N ASP A 637 -11.40 -21.35 -5.07
CA ASP A 637 -10.79 -20.35 -4.19
C ASP A 637 -9.70 -20.96 -3.29
N GLU A 638 -9.19 -22.15 -3.66
CA GLU A 638 -7.92 -22.58 -3.11
C GLU A 638 -6.92 -21.45 -3.39
N VAL A 639 -6.38 -20.89 -2.31
CA VAL A 639 -5.23 -20.01 -2.34
C VAL A 639 -4.12 -20.88 -2.90
N SER A 640 -4.06 -20.96 -4.22
CA SER A 640 -2.92 -21.49 -4.95
C SER A 640 -1.70 -20.83 -4.32
N SER A 641 -0.62 -21.58 -4.13
CA SER A 641 0.66 -21.19 -3.55
C SER A 641 1.40 -20.05 -4.29
N ILE A 642 0.68 -19.08 -4.83
CA ILE A 642 1.02 -18.21 -5.95
C ILE A 642 0.95 -16.72 -5.54
N ALA A 643 0.09 -16.31 -4.61
CA ALA A 643 0.04 -14.93 -4.09
C ALA A 643 0.22 -14.92 -2.57
N VAL A 644 1.23 -14.20 -2.08
CA VAL A 644 1.55 -14.10 -0.64
C VAL A 644 0.65 -13.07 0.04
N GLU A 645 0.32 -11.99 -0.69
CA GLU A 645 -0.61 -10.94 -0.26
C GLU A 645 -1.43 -10.45 -1.47
N GLU A 646 -2.74 -10.27 -1.29
CA GLU A 646 -3.65 -9.70 -2.29
C GLU A 646 -4.25 -8.40 -1.76
N PHE A 647 -4.49 -7.43 -2.65
CA PHE A 647 -5.18 -6.19 -2.31
C PHE A 647 -6.22 -5.86 -3.38
N ILE A 648 -7.43 -5.52 -2.92
CA ILE A 648 -8.51 -4.99 -3.76
C ILE A 648 -8.77 -3.56 -3.30
N CYS A 649 -8.64 -2.60 -4.22
CA CYS A 649 -8.78 -1.17 -3.90
C CYS A 649 -7.90 -0.75 -2.69
N GLY A 650 -6.70 -1.33 -2.59
CA GLY A 650 -5.74 -1.07 -1.51
C GLY A 650 -6.02 -1.76 -0.17
N ARG A 651 -7.04 -2.61 -0.08
CA ARG A 651 -7.37 -3.35 1.15
C ARG A 651 -7.02 -4.82 1.00
N ARG A 652 -6.46 -5.43 2.04
CA ARG A 652 -6.16 -6.89 2.10
C ARG A 652 -7.41 -7.78 2.25
N ASP A 653 -8.60 -7.23 2.04
CA ASP A 653 -9.85 -7.92 2.33
C ASP A 653 -10.36 -8.72 1.11
N SER A 654 -10.76 -9.96 1.35
CA SER A 654 -11.41 -10.80 0.34
C SER A 654 -12.89 -10.47 0.31
N LEU A 655 -13.31 -9.66 -0.66
CA LEU A 655 -14.73 -9.41 -0.89
C LEU A 655 -15.44 -10.73 -1.23
N VAL A 656 -16.44 -11.11 -0.44
CA VAL A 656 -17.28 -12.30 -0.68
C VAL A 656 -17.90 -12.23 -2.08
N GLY A 657 -17.81 -13.29 -2.87
CA GLY A 657 -18.35 -13.32 -4.23
C GLY A 657 -17.39 -12.80 -5.29
N THR A 658 -16.11 -12.57 -4.97
CA THR A 658 -15.07 -12.16 -5.93
C THR A 658 -14.05 -13.26 -6.23
N GLU A 659 -14.31 -14.49 -5.82
CA GLU A 659 -13.39 -15.64 -5.93
C GLU A 659 -12.95 -15.88 -7.38
N LEU A 660 -13.92 -15.88 -8.31
CA LEU A 660 -13.67 -16.09 -9.73
C LEU A 660 -12.77 -15.00 -10.31
N VAL A 661 -13.11 -13.72 -10.09
CA VAL A 661 -12.36 -12.61 -10.69
C VAL A 661 -10.96 -12.50 -10.07
N ARG A 662 -10.80 -12.79 -8.78
CA ARG A 662 -9.49 -12.85 -8.11
C ARG A 662 -8.64 -13.98 -8.66
N ASN A 663 -9.22 -15.15 -8.91
CA ASN A 663 -8.49 -16.27 -9.51
C ASN A 663 -8.02 -15.94 -10.95
N VAL A 664 -8.92 -15.37 -11.77
CA VAL A 664 -8.56 -14.83 -13.10
C VAL A 664 -7.45 -13.78 -12.99
N ALA A 665 -7.53 -12.87 -12.02
CA ALA A 665 -6.55 -11.82 -11.81
C ALA A 665 -5.19 -12.38 -11.38
N ARG A 666 -5.15 -13.38 -10.50
CA ARG A 666 -3.92 -14.12 -10.14
C ARG A 666 -3.24 -14.69 -11.37
N GLU A 667 -3.97 -15.42 -12.21
CA GLU A 667 -3.42 -16.05 -13.41
C GLU A 667 -2.94 -15.04 -14.45
N ILE A 668 -3.64 -13.91 -14.58
CA ILE A 668 -3.19 -12.77 -15.39
C ILE A 668 -1.88 -12.19 -14.81
N ALA A 669 -1.79 -12.02 -13.49
CA ALA A 669 -0.59 -11.49 -12.84
C ALA A 669 0.63 -12.39 -13.07
N GLU A 670 0.44 -13.71 -13.17
CA GLU A 670 1.52 -14.63 -13.55
C GLU A 670 2.03 -14.40 -14.97
N SER A 671 1.12 -14.28 -15.94
CA SER A 671 1.48 -13.96 -17.31
C SER A 671 2.12 -12.58 -17.42
N PHE A 672 1.62 -11.60 -16.65
CA PHE A 672 2.20 -10.26 -16.56
C PHE A 672 3.65 -10.30 -16.07
N LEU A 673 3.95 -11.03 -14.99
CA LEU A 673 5.32 -11.18 -14.48
C LEU A 673 6.25 -11.88 -15.47
N LYS A 674 5.76 -12.90 -16.19
CA LYS A 674 6.51 -13.55 -17.27
C LYS A 674 6.80 -12.57 -18.41
N ALA A 675 5.83 -11.73 -18.78
CA ALA A 675 6.01 -10.69 -19.80
C ALA A 675 7.07 -9.66 -19.36
N MET A 676 6.99 -9.14 -18.14
CA MET A 676 7.99 -8.20 -17.59
C MET A 676 9.40 -8.82 -17.60
N THR A 677 9.52 -10.08 -17.19
CA THR A 677 10.81 -10.82 -17.16
C THR A 677 11.38 -11.03 -18.57
N ALA A 678 10.53 -11.21 -19.58
CA ALA A 678 10.94 -11.27 -20.98
C ALA A 678 11.29 -9.90 -21.59
N GLY A 679 11.13 -8.81 -20.83
CA GLY A 679 11.47 -7.44 -21.24
C GLY A 679 10.31 -6.63 -21.82
N VAL A 680 9.08 -7.18 -21.84
CA VAL A 680 7.87 -6.42 -22.22
C VAL A 680 7.69 -5.26 -21.24
N LYS A 681 7.33 -4.09 -21.75
CA LYS A 681 7.14 -2.90 -20.93
C LYS A 681 5.70 -2.80 -20.47
N ARG A 682 5.48 -2.38 -19.22
CA ARG A 682 4.14 -2.23 -18.64
C ARG A 682 3.24 -1.33 -19.48
N TRP A 683 3.78 -0.26 -20.07
CA TRP A 683 3.04 0.66 -20.94
C TRP A 683 2.48 0.02 -22.22
N GLN A 684 2.93 -1.18 -22.61
CA GLN A 684 2.43 -1.90 -23.79
C GLN A 684 1.15 -2.69 -23.48
N ILE A 685 0.89 -2.98 -22.20
CA ILE A 685 -0.08 -3.99 -21.80
C ILE A 685 -1.50 -3.43 -21.68
N ILE A 686 -2.43 -4.15 -22.30
CA ILE A 686 -3.88 -4.06 -22.13
C ILE A 686 -4.35 -5.40 -21.58
N LEU A 687 -5.25 -5.42 -20.60
CA LEU A 687 -5.76 -6.65 -19.99
C LEU A 687 -7.05 -7.11 -20.68
N ASP A 688 -7.24 -8.41 -20.81
CA ASP A 688 -8.53 -9.01 -21.15
C ASP A 688 -8.79 -10.22 -20.23
N PRO A 689 -9.86 -10.25 -19.41
CA PRO A 689 -10.18 -11.41 -18.59
C PRO A 689 -10.64 -12.64 -19.39
N GLY A 690 -10.80 -12.50 -20.71
CA GLY A 690 -11.03 -13.59 -21.65
C GLY A 690 -12.44 -14.15 -21.55
N ILE A 691 -13.46 -13.32 -21.76
CA ILE A 691 -14.87 -13.74 -21.74
C ILE A 691 -15.08 -14.88 -22.74
N GLY A 692 -15.68 -15.99 -22.29
CA GLY A 692 -15.96 -17.17 -23.10
C GLY A 692 -14.75 -18.09 -23.37
N PHE A 693 -13.59 -17.80 -22.80
CA PHE A 693 -12.40 -18.65 -22.87
C PHE A 693 -12.22 -19.43 -21.57
N GLY A 694 -12.62 -20.70 -21.56
CA GLY A 694 -12.61 -21.54 -20.36
C GLY A 694 -13.51 -21.04 -19.23
N LYS A 695 -14.68 -20.48 -19.58
CA LYS A 695 -15.64 -19.88 -18.64
C LYS A 695 -17.08 -20.19 -19.05
N THR A 696 -17.90 -20.56 -18.09
CA THR A 696 -19.35 -20.78 -18.27
C THR A 696 -20.11 -19.47 -18.48
N GLY A 697 -21.37 -19.56 -18.92
CA GLY A 697 -22.20 -18.38 -19.13
C GLY A 697 -22.41 -17.53 -17.85
N LYS A 698 -22.57 -18.19 -16.69
CA LYS A 698 -22.71 -17.50 -15.39
C LYS A 698 -21.41 -16.78 -15.00
N GLN A 699 -20.28 -17.45 -15.16
CA GLN A 699 -18.95 -16.88 -14.88
C GLN A 699 -18.63 -15.67 -15.76
N ASN A 700 -19.03 -15.69 -17.04
CA ASN A 700 -18.86 -14.53 -17.92
C ASN A 700 -19.63 -13.31 -17.42
N VAL A 701 -20.86 -13.48 -16.94
CA VAL A 701 -21.66 -12.38 -16.36
C VAL A 701 -21.02 -11.87 -15.08
N GLU A 702 -20.52 -12.76 -14.23
CA GLU A 702 -19.84 -12.41 -12.98
C GLU A 702 -18.57 -11.59 -13.23
N ILE A 703 -17.75 -11.99 -14.20
CA ILE A 703 -16.54 -11.25 -14.59
C ILE A 703 -16.88 -9.84 -15.09
N ILE A 704 -17.92 -9.70 -15.91
CA ILE A 704 -18.36 -8.38 -16.40
C ILE A 704 -18.75 -7.46 -15.23
N LYS A 705 -19.45 -7.98 -14.22
CA LYS A 705 -19.84 -7.22 -13.02
C LYS A 705 -18.63 -6.80 -12.17
N HIS A 706 -17.57 -7.61 -12.17
CA HIS A 706 -16.39 -7.41 -11.33
C HIS A 706 -15.18 -6.81 -12.06
N ILE A 707 -15.36 -6.20 -13.23
CA ILE A 707 -14.30 -5.40 -13.87
C ILE A 707 -13.73 -4.30 -12.95
N PRO A 708 -14.53 -3.60 -12.11
CA PRO A 708 -13.97 -2.64 -11.14
C PRO A 708 -13.01 -3.29 -10.15
N VAL A 709 -13.27 -4.54 -9.74
CA VAL A 709 -12.36 -5.33 -8.89
C VAL A 709 -11.07 -5.65 -9.65
N LEU A 710 -11.18 -6.13 -10.89
CA LEU A 710 -10.02 -6.45 -11.72
C LEU A 710 -9.11 -5.23 -11.93
N LYS A 711 -9.66 -4.06 -12.26
CA LYS A 711 -8.88 -2.81 -12.46
C LYS A 711 -8.17 -2.30 -11.20
N ASN A 712 -8.65 -2.71 -10.03
CA ASN A 712 -8.10 -2.31 -8.73
C ASN A 712 -7.50 -3.50 -7.97
N TYR A 713 -7.22 -4.61 -8.67
CA TYR A 713 -6.55 -5.76 -8.11
C TYR A 713 -5.04 -5.55 -8.11
N SER A 714 -4.39 -5.99 -7.04
CA SER A 714 -2.95 -6.09 -6.97
C SER A 714 -2.54 -7.23 -6.05
N CYS A 715 -1.33 -7.73 -6.20
CA CYS A 715 -0.79 -8.78 -5.36
C CYS A 715 0.73 -8.70 -5.24
N VAL A 716 1.26 -9.41 -4.25
CA VAL A 716 2.70 -9.65 -4.10
C VAL A 716 2.98 -11.12 -4.37
N LYS A 717 3.85 -11.39 -5.34
CA LYS A 717 4.32 -12.73 -5.71
C LYS A 717 5.84 -12.69 -5.86
N ASP A 718 6.53 -13.63 -5.20
CA ASP A 718 8.00 -13.74 -5.25
C ASP A 718 8.71 -12.41 -4.92
N ASN A 719 8.23 -11.70 -3.90
CA ASN A 719 8.67 -10.34 -3.52
C ASN A 719 8.53 -9.27 -4.63
N ARG A 720 7.74 -9.54 -5.67
CA ARG A 720 7.38 -8.58 -6.72
C ARG A 720 5.94 -8.14 -6.56
N PHE A 721 5.73 -6.84 -6.53
CA PHE A 721 4.40 -6.25 -6.53
C PHE A 721 3.86 -6.18 -7.96
N VAL A 722 2.61 -6.62 -8.15
CA VAL A 722 1.87 -6.52 -9.41
C VAL A 722 0.61 -5.72 -9.14
N SER A 723 0.45 -4.61 -9.84
CA SER A 723 -0.78 -3.80 -9.79
C SER A 723 -1.46 -3.74 -11.14
N PHE A 724 -2.77 -3.91 -11.19
CA PHE A 724 -3.58 -3.70 -12.39
C PHE A 724 -4.12 -2.28 -12.50
N SER A 725 -3.90 -1.43 -11.50
CA SER A 725 -4.21 0.00 -11.60
C SER A 725 -3.58 0.60 -12.85
N ASN A 726 -4.31 1.48 -13.52
CA ASN A 726 -3.96 2.06 -14.82
C ASN A 726 -3.91 1.10 -16.02
N LEU A 727 -3.94 -0.23 -15.90
CA LEU A 727 -3.97 -1.08 -17.09
C LEU A 727 -5.35 -0.99 -17.78
N PRO A 728 -5.43 -0.63 -19.07
CA PRO A 728 -6.70 -0.60 -19.78
C PRO A 728 -7.27 -2.02 -19.86
N VAL A 729 -8.60 -2.13 -19.81
CA VAL A 729 -9.30 -3.41 -19.93
C VAL A 729 -10.09 -3.47 -21.23
N LEU A 730 -9.83 -4.52 -22.00
CA LEU A 730 -10.58 -4.90 -23.19
C LEU A 730 -11.62 -5.96 -22.84
N LEU A 731 -12.82 -5.88 -23.42
CA LEU A 731 -13.81 -6.96 -23.41
C LEU A 731 -14.43 -7.21 -24.77
N GLY A 732 -14.58 -8.49 -25.13
CA GLY A 732 -15.28 -8.94 -26.34
C GLY A 732 -16.48 -9.87 -26.08
N PRO A 733 -17.63 -9.37 -25.60
CA PRO A 733 -18.82 -10.19 -25.37
C PRO A 733 -19.66 -10.43 -26.63
N SER A 734 -19.37 -9.74 -27.74
CA SER A 734 -20.19 -9.76 -28.97
C SER A 734 -20.44 -11.17 -29.51
N ARG A 735 -21.71 -11.47 -29.81
CA ARG A 735 -22.23 -12.73 -30.37
C ARG A 735 -21.92 -14.01 -29.56
N LYS A 736 -21.38 -13.91 -28.33
CA LYS A 736 -21.05 -15.07 -27.48
C LYS A 736 -22.30 -15.83 -27.03
N LYS A 737 -22.18 -17.15 -26.89
CA LYS A 737 -23.28 -18.10 -26.59
C LYS A 737 -24.05 -17.81 -25.30
N PHE A 738 -23.39 -17.22 -24.29
CA PHE A 738 -24.04 -16.94 -23.01
C PHE A 738 -25.17 -15.92 -23.13
N ILE A 739 -25.02 -14.92 -24.01
CA ILE A 739 -26.07 -13.92 -24.28
C ILE A 739 -27.29 -14.62 -24.85
N GLY A 740 -27.09 -15.42 -25.91
CA GLY A 740 -28.16 -16.21 -26.53
C GLY A 740 -28.86 -17.17 -25.57
N THR A 741 -28.13 -17.72 -24.60
CA THR A 741 -28.72 -18.60 -23.57
C THR A 741 -29.64 -17.83 -22.63
N ILE A 742 -29.28 -16.60 -22.23
CA ILE A 742 -30.08 -15.76 -21.33
C ILE A 742 -31.36 -15.27 -22.01
N ILE A 743 -31.26 -14.82 -23.26
CA ILE A 743 -32.42 -14.29 -24.01
C ILE A 743 -33.16 -15.35 -24.84
N GLN A 744 -32.73 -16.61 -24.76
CA GLN A 744 -33.29 -17.73 -25.53
C GLN A 744 -33.22 -17.51 -27.06
N GLU A 745 -32.14 -16.90 -27.55
CA GLU A 745 -31.88 -16.67 -28.98
C GLU A 745 -30.72 -17.52 -29.48
N SER A 746 -31.04 -18.46 -30.38
CA SER A 746 -30.10 -19.40 -30.98
C SER A 746 -29.26 -18.77 -32.10
N ASP A 747 -29.79 -17.78 -32.80
CA ASP A 747 -29.13 -17.07 -33.88
C ASP A 747 -28.11 -16.06 -33.33
N ALA A 748 -26.91 -16.01 -33.90
CA ALA A 748 -25.87 -15.10 -33.45
C ALA A 748 -26.11 -13.65 -33.90
N GLU A 749 -26.69 -13.44 -35.08
CA GLU A 749 -26.88 -12.11 -35.67
C GLU A 749 -28.02 -11.35 -34.97
N LYS A 750 -29.10 -12.06 -34.60
CA LYS A 750 -30.23 -11.47 -33.87
C LYS A 750 -29.85 -10.99 -32.45
N ARG A 751 -28.68 -11.38 -31.94
CA ARG A 751 -28.16 -10.90 -30.65
C ARG A 751 -27.62 -9.49 -30.72
N ASP A 752 -27.39 -8.92 -31.90
CA ASP A 752 -26.79 -7.59 -32.06
C ASP A 752 -27.70 -6.47 -31.52
N VAL A 753 -29.02 -6.65 -31.47
CA VAL A 753 -29.92 -5.67 -30.80
C VAL A 753 -29.70 -5.69 -29.27
N VAL A 754 -29.48 -6.87 -28.70
CA VAL A 754 -29.30 -7.06 -27.25
C VAL A 754 -27.88 -6.73 -26.80
N ILE A 755 -26.90 -6.77 -27.71
CA ILE A 755 -25.51 -6.42 -27.36
C ILE A 755 -25.40 -5.00 -26.83
N GLY A 756 -26.32 -4.10 -27.19
CA GLY A 756 -26.32 -2.74 -26.68
C GLY A 756 -26.47 -2.64 -25.17
N ALA A 757 -27.29 -3.49 -24.55
CA ALA A 757 -27.42 -3.53 -23.08
C ALA A 757 -26.11 -3.99 -22.41
N VAL A 758 -25.43 -4.98 -23.02
CA VAL A 758 -24.15 -5.48 -22.53
C VAL A 758 -23.04 -4.44 -22.73
N ALA A 759 -23.02 -3.77 -23.88
CA ALA A 759 -22.07 -2.71 -24.21
C ALA A 759 -22.18 -1.55 -23.22
N ALA A 760 -23.39 -1.03 -22.99
CA ALA A 760 -23.62 0.04 -22.02
C ALA A 760 -23.20 -0.38 -20.60
N SER A 761 -23.53 -1.61 -20.19
CA SER A 761 -23.11 -2.14 -18.88
C SER A 761 -21.59 -2.24 -18.77
N CYS A 762 -20.90 -2.71 -19.81
CA CYS A 762 -19.44 -2.81 -19.83
C CYS A 762 -18.78 -1.43 -19.67
N VAL A 763 -19.29 -0.40 -20.35
CA VAL A 763 -18.83 0.97 -20.17
C VAL A 763 -19.00 1.42 -18.72
N GLY A 764 -20.18 1.18 -18.13
CA GLY A 764 -20.47 1.52 -16.72
C GLY A 764 -19.63 0.76 -15.70
N TYR A 765 -19.23 -0.48 -15.99
CA TYR A 765 -18.29 -1.24 -15.15
C TYR A 765 -16.81 -0.88 -15.40
N GLY A 766 -16.52 0.09 -16.28
CA GLY A 766 -15.18 0.66 -16.47
C GLY A 766 -14.32 0.00 -17.55
N VAL A 767 -14.92 -0.66 -18.54
CA VAL A 767 -14.21 -1.27 -19.69
C VAL A 767 -13.70 -0.20 -20.64
N ASP A 768 -12.42 -0.24 -21.00
CA ASP A 768 -11.77 0.80 -21.79
C ASP A 768 -11.83 0.55 -23.31
N ILE A 769 -11.85 -0.72 -23.72
CA ILE A 769 -11.94 -1.13 -25.14
C ILE A 769 -13.04 -2.18 -25.31
N PHE A 770 -13.97 -1.95 -26.23
CA PHE A 770 -15.10 -2.85 -26.49
C PHE A 770 -14.99 -3.51 -27.88
N ARG A 771 -14.83 -4.83 -27.91
CA ARG A 771 -14.61 -5.64 -29.12
C ARG A 771 -15.92 -6.22 -29.68
N VAL A 772 -16.27 -5.89 -30.93
CA VAL A 772 -17.60 -6.11 -31.53
C VAL A 772 -17.59 -6.48 -33.01
N HIS A 773 -18.65 -7.18 -33.45
CA HIS A 773 -18.92 -7.42 -34.88
C HIS A 773 -19.68 -6.25 -35.52
N ASP A 774 -20.80 -5.81 -34.90
CA ASP A 774 -21.60 -4.68 -35.38
C ASP A 774 -21.04 -3.35 -34.86
N VAL A 775 -20.10 -2.79 -35.63
CA VAL A 775 -19.42 -1.53 -35.33
C VAL A 775 -20.38 -0.34 -35.36
N SER A 776 -21.31 -0.31 -36.31
CA SER A 776 -22.24 0.81 -36.51
C SER A 776 -23.14 1.04 -35.29
N ASN A 777 -23.88 0.00 -34.88
CA ASN A 777 -24.80 0.13 -33.75
C ASN A 777 -24.03 0.27 -32.44
N SER A 778 -22.95 -0.49 -32.25
CA SER A 778 -22.15 -0.42 -31.02
C SER A 778 -21.52 0.96 -30.81
N SER A 779 -21.06 1.63 -31.88
CA SER A 779 -20.50 2.99 -31.78
C SER A 779 -21.50 4.00 -31.22
N ARG A 780 -22.77 3.90 -31.65
CA ARG A 780 -23.88 4.76 -31.17
C ARG A 780 -24.16 4.52 -29.69
N ILE A 781 -24.22 3.24 -29.31
CA ILE A 781 -24.50 2.82 -27.93
C ILE A 781 -23.37 3.22 -27.00
N ILE A 782 -22.12 2.98 -27.39
CA ILE A 782 -20.94 3.37 -26.61
C ILE A 782 -20.93 4.89 -26.42
N LYS A 783 -21.22 5.66 -27.48
CA LYS A 783 -21.26 7.13 -27.37
C LYS A 783 -22.28 7.62 -26.35
N LEU A 784 -23.46 6.97 -26.30
CA LEU A 784 -24.47 7.26 -25.29
C LEU A 784 -24.02 6.81 -23.89
N ALA A 785 -23.44 5.62 -23.77
CA ALA A 785 -22.97 5.08 -22.49
C ALA A 785 -21.83 5.92 -21.90
N ASP A 786 -20.86 6.37 -22.71
CA ASP A 786 -19.81 7.28 -22.27
C ASP A 786 -20.41 8.58 -21.73
N ALA A 787 -21.45 9.13 -22.37
CA ALA A 787 -22.14 10.32 -21.87
C ALA A 787 -22.89 10.09 -20.54
N LEU A 788 -23.23 8.85 -20.20
CA LEU A 788 -23.92 8.51 -18.95
C LEU A 788 -22.95 8.17 -17.80
N TYR A 789 -21.81 7.56 -18.12
CA TYR A 789 -20.90 6.97 -17.13
C TYR A 789 -19.54 7.66 -17.03
N ARG A 790 -19.16 8.54 -17.97
CA ARG A 790 -17.84 9.18 -18.03
C ARG A 790 -17.90 10.71 -18.14
N SER A 791 -19.07 11.29 -17.90
CA SER A 791 -19.37 12.72 -18.13
C SER A 791 -19.00 13.63 -16.98
#